data_AF-Q2LWM5-F1
#
_entry.id   AF-Q2LWM5-F1
#
_cell.length_a   1.000
_cell.length_b   1.000
_cell.length_c   1.000
_cell.angle_alpha   90.00
_cell.angle_beta   90.00
_cell.angle_gamma   90.00
#
_symmetry.space_group_name_H-M   'P 1'
#
loop_
_entity.id
_entity.type
_entity.pdbx_description
1 polymer ?
#
loop_
_entity_poly.entity_id
_entity_poly.type
_entity_poly.pdbx_seq_one_letter_code
_entity_poly.pdbx_strand_id
1 'polypeptide(L)'
;MKQVFISGQGQIDIIDVPIPSLLSGGILVHNAYSLISAGTEGAAVTKHSGVQGLYEKALNSRDKMGQVWAMVQGQGMSNTLKLIRDKLNDYSPIGYSCAGVVLETDKDDLGFKPDQRVACMGTGFANHAEYVVVPKNLAVPLSDNVNFDEAAFAAIACIAMQGIRRLELSPGERVGVIGLGLIGQIALRLATVMGYQAYGFDISDHRVAKAARHSQASLVVNSASTDPVSVAMEASHGNGLDGIVICASGKADSVINQAFMLCRKRGRVSVVGDIGLELERAKMYSKELEVRLSCSYGVGRYDPDYELGGRDYPLPHVRWTERRNLEFFIHLLAEKRLDLGDLVSAKIGIEDAKKAYSLIKAGNSDVYGVLLDYHLPPQPQLPQHAFICRYDTNTLAQDKKCLQIGLIGVGGYAKNVHVPNIQKLENVIIRALSSKSGATAAVVAKKVKAAYATSDISEMLSDKQLDAVVISTRHASHAKLVLAALSAGKHVFVEKPMAITLADCLQIVSLQQETGLVLRVGFNRRFSPYLQEMKRAVGIGRKLFNVRVNVGQVGNHWSNTVEEGGRLLGEGVHFFDLANWMMDCNPVTVSAQFLGEVNVLNPNASVTIRYEDGSIANVVYTTVGHTGLGKEHFELFGNGRSIVMDDYKMIKSFGCGVAAPRKYKKNKGQHGAILEFSRAIKNGDGGGGANAVAGLWATAITEAALKSAETNRTIDMAFIFNTTKQVSAIL
;
A
#
# COMPACT_ATOMS: atom_id res chain seq x y z
N MET A 1 -0.17 -20.04 -8.44
CA MET A 1 0.06 -20.35 -7.01
C MET A 1 -1.17 -20.02 -6.20
N LYS A 2 -1.43 -20.75 -5.11
CA LYS A 2 -2.51 -20.51 -4.15
C LYS A 2 -2.08 -19.48 -3.11
N GLN A 3 -2.99 -18.57 -2.79
CA GLN A 3 -2.82 -17.59 -1.73
C GLN A 3 -4.12 -17.37 -0.98
N VAL A 4 -4.02 -17.17 0.34
CA VAL A 4 -5.16 -16.90 1.21
C VAL A 4 -5.46 -15.41 1.27
N PHE A 5 -6.74 -15.08 1.16
CA PHE A 5 -7.27 -13.73 1.28
C PHE A 5 -8.36 -13.66 2.33
N ILE A 6 -8.51 -12.47 2.94
CA ILE A 6 -9.67 -12.11 3.76
C ILE A 6 -10.47 -11.01 3.06
N SER A 7 -11.80 -11.15 3.05
CA SER A 7 -12.69 -10.07 2.62
C SER A 7 -12.89 -9.05 3.75
N GLY A 8 -13.39 -7.86 3.43
CA GLY A 8 -13.81 -6.88 4.44
C GLY A 8 -14.90 -7.39 5.40
N GLN A 9 -15.57 -8.50 5.08
CA GLN A 9 -16.56 -9.20 5.90
C GLN A 9 -15.96 -10.41 6.68
N GLY A 10 -14.64 -10.57 6.67
CA GLY A 10 -13.97 -11.65 7.41
C GLY A 10 -14.08 -13.01 6.74
N GLN A 11 -14.55 -13.08 5.48
CA GLN A 11 -14.59 -14.34 4.74
C GLN A 11 -13.20 -14.68 4.23
N ILE A 12 -12.76 -15.91 4.51
CA ILE A 12 -11.52 -16.46 3.99
C ILE A 12 -11.78 -17.05 2.61
N ASP A 13 -10.92 -16.75 1.65
CA ASP A 13 -10.92 -17.39 0.34
C ASP A 13 -9.51 -17.71 -0.14
N ILE A 14 -9.42 -18.71 -1.02
CA ILE A 14 -8.16 -19.13 -1.63
C ILE A 14 -8.25 -18.79 -3.11
N ILE A 15 -7.30 -17.99 -3.58
CA ILE A 15 -7.29 -17.49 -4.96
C ILE A 15 -6.01 -17.95 -5.63
N ASP A 16 -6.14 -18.50 -6.83
CA ASP A 16 -5.00 -18.69 -7.72
C ASP A 16 -4.52 -17.35 -8.25
N VAL A 17 -3.25 -17.06 -7.94
CA VAL A 17 -2.55 -15.84 -8.30
C VAL A 17 -1.26 -16.18 -9.04
N PRO A 18 -0.74 -15.26 -9.86
CA PRO A 18 0.62 -15.34 -10.38
C PRO A 18 1.64 -15.31 -9.25
N ILE A 19 2.78 -16.00 -9.41
CA ILE A 19 3.92 -15.84 -8.48
C ILE A 19 4.37 -14.38 -8.48
N PRO A 20 4.57 -13.73 -7.32
CA PRO A 20 5.02 -12.34 -7.28
C PRO A 20 6.36 -12.14 -8.00
N SER A 21 6.50 -11.03 -8.71
CA SER A 21 7.79 -10.66 -9.31
C SER A 21 8.76 -10.22 -8.25
N LEU A 22 10.03 -10.51 -8.48
CA LEU A 22 11.11 -10.19 -7.56
C LEU A 22 11.16 -8.69 -7.24
N LEU A 23 11.34 -8.39 -5.96
CA LEU A 23 11.47 -7.03 -5.45
C LEU A 23 12.95 -6.64 -5.44
N SER A 24 13.25 -5.38 -5.76
CA SER A 24 14.59 -4.83 -5.56
C SER A 24 15.06 -5.05 -4.12
N GLY A 25 16.22 -5.68 -3.94
CA GLY A 25 16.75 -6.04 -2.63
C GLY A 25 15.98 -7.14 -1.87
N GLY A 26 15.12 -7.89 -2.57
CA GLY A 26 14.33 -8.99 -2.02
C GLY A 26 14.75 -10.38 -2.51
N ILE A 27 14.14 -11.38 -1.90
CA ILE A 27 14.29 -12.80 -2.23
C ILE A 27 12.91 -13.40 -2.55
N LEU A 28 12.84 -14.32 -3.51
CA LEU A 28 11.67 -15.13 -3.79
C LEU A 28 11.80 -16.47 -3.06
N VAL A 29 10.78 -16.82 -2.27
CA VAL A 29 10.79 -17.98 -1.38
C VAL A 29 9.60 -18.88 -1.71
N HIS A 30 9.86 -20.18 -1.88
CA HIS A 30 8.83 -21.23 -1.88
C HIS A 30 8.59 -21.66 -0.44
N ASN A 31 7.41 -21.38 0.10
CA ASN A 31 7.10 -21.69 1.48
C ASN A 31 6.97 -23.20 1.69
N ALA A 32 7.49 -23.68 2.82
CA ALA A 32 7.12 -24.98 3.39
C ALA A 32 5.92 -24.83 4.31
N TYR A 33 5.98 -23.85 5.21
CA TYR A 33 4.92 -23.55 6.16
C TYR A 33 4.72 -22.06 6.34
N SER A 34 3.48 -21.68 6.65
CA SER A 34 3.17 -20.37 7.22
C SER A 34 2.27 -20.55 8.44
N LEU A 35 2.39 -19.66 9.42
CA LEU A 35 1.73 -19.82 10.71
C LEU A 35 0.53 -18.86 10.84
N ILE A 36 -0.67 -19.42 10.96
CA ILE A 36 -1.86 -18.64 11.33
C ILE A 36 -1.87 -18.48 12.85
N SER A 37 -1.83 -17.22 13.31
CA SER A 37 -1.88 -16.87 14.73
C SER A 37 -3.32 -16.78 15.25
N ALA A 38 -3.65 -17.56 16.27
CA ALA A 38 -5.00 -17.54 16.84
C ALA A 38 -5.44 -16.19 17.45
N GLY A 39 -4.48 -15.37 17.87
CA GLY A 39 -4.75 -14.04 18.45
C GLY A 39 -5.03 -12.99 17.37
N THR A 40 -4.00 -12.59 16.64
CA THR A 40 -4.06 -11.44 15.72
C THR A 40 -4.94 -11.72 14.50
N GLU A 41 -4.80 -12.89 13.87
CA GLU A 41 -5.57 -13.23 12.67
C GLU A 41 -6.94 -13.80 13.02
N GLY A 42 -7.05 -14.58 14.09
CA GLY A 42 -8.35 -15.03 14.61
C GLY A 42 -9.28 -13.85 14.92
N ALA A 43 -8.75 -12.78 15.52
CA ALA A 43 -9.48 -11.53 15.73
C ALA A 43 -9.90 -10.86 14.41
N ALA A 44 -9.09 -10.92 13.35
CA ALA A 44 -9.43 -10.36 12.05
C ALA A 44 -10.59 -11.10 11.36
N VAL A 45 -10.74 -12.41 11.59
CA VAL A 45 -11.88 -13.19 11.07
C VAL A 45 -13.14 -12.96 11.91
N THR A 46 -13.01 -12.90 13.23
CA THR A 46 -14.17 -12.76 14.14
C THR A 46 -14.69 -11.34 14.31
N LYS A 47 -13.85 -10.30 14.18
CA LYS A 47 -14.28 -8.89 14.26
C LYS A 47 -15.08 -8.43 13.03
N HIS A 48 -15.23 -9.26 11.99
CA HIS A 48 -15.74 -8.84 10.68
C HIS A 48 -17.09 -9.46 10.26
N SER A 49 -17.76 -10.20 11.14
CA SER A 49 -19.12 -10.67 10.88
C SER A 49 -20.15 -9.53 10.90
N GLY A 50 -20.61 -9.13 9.70
CA GLY A 50 -21.82 -8.32 9.51
C GLY A 50 -21.62 -6.81 9.29
N VAL A 51 -22.68 -6.17 8.78
CA VAL A 51 -22.73 -4.72 8.48
C VAL A 51 -22.54 -3.85 9.73
N GLN A 52 -22.81 -4.40 10.93
CA GLN A 52 -22.67 -3.71 12.22
C GLN A 52 -21.22 -3.39 12.61
N GLY A 53 -20.24 -4.26 12.30
CA GLY A 53 -18.84 -4.06 12.73
C GLY A 53 -18.14 -2.84 12.09
N LEU A 54 -18.63 -2.38 10.94
CA LEU A 54 -18.14 -1.17 10.28
C LEU A 54 -18.83 0.10 10.75
N TYR A 55 -20.13 0.04 11.05
CA TYR A 55 -20.81 1.11 11.75
C TYR A 55 -20.16 1.34 13.11
N GLU A 56 -19.82 0.28 13.85
CA GLU A 56 -19.07 0.38 15.11
C GLU A 56 -17.64 0.91 14.90
N LYS A 57 -16.88 0.45 13.90
CA LYS A 57 -15.53 1.02 13.61
C LYS A 57 -15.58 2.49 13.19
N ALA A 58 -16.63 2.90 12.46
CA ALA A 58 -16.85 4.30 12.08
C ALA A 58 -17.25 5.11 13.32
N LEU A 59 -18.34 4.73 14.02
CA LEU A 59 -18.85 5.40 15.21
C LEU A 59 -17.84 5.50 16.36
N ASN A 60 -16.98 4.48 16.55
CA ASN A 60 -16.00 4.44 17.63
C ASN A 60 -14.68 5.18 17.31
N SER A 61 -14.58 5.83 16.16
CA SER A 61 -13.47 6.75 15.89
C SER A 61 -14.01 8.05 15.28
N ARG A 62 -14.04 9.11 16.10
CA ARG A 62 -14.48 10.46 15.68
C ARG A 62 -13.82 10.89 14.36
N ASP A 63 -12.55 10.53 14.16
CA ASP A 63 -11.81 10.82 12.93
C ASP A 63 -12.34 10.08 11.69
N LYS A 64 -12.73 8.80 11.81
CA LYS A 64 -13.28 8.06 10.65
C LYS A 64 -14.71 8.47 10.34
N MET A 65 -15.52 8.83 11.34
CA MET A 65 -16.81 9.50 11.08
C MET A 65 -16.60 10.82 10.34
N GLY A 66 -15.61 11.63 10.75
CA GLY A 66 -15.23 12.84 10.04
C GLY A 66 -14.84 12.58 8.59
N GLN A 67 -14.03 11.54 8.33
CA GLN A 67 -13.65 11.13 6.97
C GLN A 67 -14.85 10.63 6.14
N VAL A 68 -15.74 9.82 6.73
CA VAL A 68 -16.95 9.34 6.05
C VAL A 68 -17.90 10.51 5.77
N TRP A 69 -18.07 11.44 6.70
CA TRP A 69 -18.85 12.66 6.50
C TRP A 69 -18.24 13.56 5.43
N ALA A 70 -16.92 13.73 5.41
CA ALA A 70 -16.21 14.45 4.36
C ALA A 70 -16.38 13.77 2.99
N MET A 71 -16.41 12.43 2.93
CA MET A 71 -16.75 11.67 1.72
C MET A 71 -18.22 11.90 1.33
N VAL A 72 -19.17 11.86 2.27
CA VAL A 72 -20.59 12.12 1.98
C VAL A 72 -20.79 13.53 1.42
N GLN A 73 -20.17 14.56 2.00
CA GLN A 73 -20.20 15.92 1.46
C GLN A 73 -19.46 16.01 0.11
N GLY A 74 -18.33 15.31 -0.02
CA GLY A 74 -17.41 15.33 -1.15
C GLY A 74 -17.89 14.57 -2.39
N GLN A 75 -18.70 13.52 -2.28
CA GLN A 75 -19.16 12.68 -3.41
C GLN A 75 -20.62 12.18 -3.30
N GLY A 76 -21.32 12.52 -2.22
CA GLY A 76 -22.72 12.13 -1.98
C GLY A 76 -22.86 10.81 -1.22
N MET A 77 -24.00 10.62 -0.54
CA MET A 77 -24.25 9.46 0.32
C MET A 77 -24.28 8.14 -0.46
N SER A 78 -24.96 8.08 -1.60
CA SER A 78 -25.04 6.87 -2.43
C SER A 78 -23.66 6.39 -2.93
N ASN A 79 -22.83 7.30 -3.43
CA ASN A 79 -21.47 6.96 -3.88
C ASN A 79 -20.56 6.56 -2.71
N THR A 80 -20.73 7.19 -1.55
CA THR A 80 -19.97 6.83 -0.34
C THR A 80 -20.37 5.45 0.17
N LEU A 81 -21.67 5.13 0.20
CA LEU A 81 -22.18 3.79 0.54
C LEU A 81 -21.69 2.74 -0.45
N LYS A 82 -21.65 3.06 -1.75
CA LYS A 82 -21.08 2.18 -2.78
C LYS A 82 -19.59 1.93 -2.54
N LEU A 83 -18.79 2.97 -2.27
CA LEU A 83 -17.36 2.85 -2.00
C LEU A 83 -17.08 2.02 -0.72
N ILE A 84 -17.90 2.20 0.32
CA ILE A 84 -17.83 1.39 1.55
C ILE A 84 -18.18 -0.07 1.24
N ARG A 85 -19.24 -0.32 0.47
CA ARG A 85 -19.65 -1.66 0.04
C ARG A 85 -18.58 -2.32 -0.85
N ASP A 86 -17.96 -1.56 -1.74
CA ASP A 86 -16.87 -2.05 -2.60
C ASP A 86 -15.63 -2.41 -1.77
N LYS A 87 -15.27 -1.60 -0.77
CA LYS A 87 -14.20 -1.93 0.20
C LYS A 87 -14.52 -3.17 1.05
N LEU A 88 -15.79 -3.35 1.40
CA LEU A 88 -16.28 -4.51 2.15
C LEU A 88 -16.13 -5.82 1.38
N ASN A 89 -16.30 -5.75 0.06
CA ASN A 89 -16.19 -6.89 -0.84
C ASN A 89 -14.77 -7.04 -1.44
N ASP A 90 -13.83 -6.14 -1.09
CA ASP A 90 -12.44 -6.24 -1.54
C ASP A 90 -11.73 -7.34 -0.74
N TYR A 91 -10.89 -8.11 -1.42
CA TYR A 91 -10.09 -9.16 -0.82
C TYR A 91 -8.68 -8.64 -0.59
N SER A 92 -8.13 -8.90 0.60
CA SER A 92 -6.76 -8.52 0.97
C SER A 92 -5.96 -9.76 1.33
N PRO A 93 -4.71 -9.88 0.86
CA PRO A 93 -3.76 -10.87 1.36
C PRO A 93 -3.62 -10.81 2.88
N ILE A 94 -3.43 -11.96 3.50
CA ILE A 94 -3.19 -12.10 4.95
C ILE A 94 -1.99 -13.00 5.22
N GLY A 95 -1.54 -13.02 6.48
CA GLY A 95 -0.31 -13.69 6.92
C GLY A 95 0.88 -12.74 7.00
N TYR A 96 1.82 -13.11 7.87
CA TYR A 96 3.02 -12.30 8.14
C TYR A 96 4.20 -13.11 8.69
N SER A 97 4.15 -14.44 8.65
CA SER A 97 5.16 -15.34 9.22
C SER A 97 5.19 -16.66 8.46
N CYS A 98 6.34 -17.01 7.88
CA CYS A 98 6.52 -18.24 7.13
C CYS A 98 7.97 -18.71 7.12
N ALA A 99 8.20 -19.93 6.65
CA ALA A 99 9.52 -20.48 6.42
C ALA A 99 9.52 -21.35 5.15
N GLY A 100 10.64 -21.38 4.44
CA GLY A 100 10.73 -22.02 3.14
C GLY A 100 12.13 -22.01 2.55
N VAL A 101 12.23 -22.14 1.23
CA VAL A 101 13.48 -22.20 0.48
C VAL A 101 13.55 -21.06 -0.53
N VAL A 102 14.71 -20.41 -0.61
CA VAL A 102 15.00 -19.36 -1.58
C VAL A 102 15.08 -19.96 -2.98
N LEU A 103 14.33 -19.41 -3.92
CA LEU A 103 14.39 -19.76 -5.34
C LEU A 103 15.25 -18.78 -6.14
N GLU A 104 15.06 -17.48 -5.90
CA GLU A 104 15.75 -16.41 -6.61
C GLU A 104 16.08 -15.24 -5.67
N THR A 105 17.13 -14.51 -6.01
CA THR A 105 17.60 -13.31 -5.30
C THR A 105 17.77 -12.17 -6.28
N ASP A 106 17.36 -10.95 -5.92
CA ASP A 106 17.45 -9.78 -6.83
C ASP A 106 18.90 -9.46 -7.22
N LYS A 107 19.84 -9.73 -6.30
CA LYS A 107 21.28 -9.58 -6.50
C LYS A 107 22.03 -10.65 -5.71
N ASP A 108 23.20 -11.04 -6.20
CA ASP A 108 24.05 -12.06 -5.56
C ASP A 108 24.61 -11.63 -4.20
N ASP A 109 24.68 -10.31 -3.94
CA ASP A 109 25.30 -9.72 -2.74
C ASP A 109 24.32 -9.53 -1.55
N LEU A 110 23.08 -10.01 -1.66
CA LEU A 110 22.07 -9.84 -0.60
C LEU A 110 22.29 -10.70 0.65
N GLY A 111 23.27 -11.59 0.61
CA GLY A 111 23.54 -12.55 1.70
C GLY A 111 22.60 -13.77 1.69
N PHE A 112 21.91 -14.00 0.57
CA PHE A 112 21.07 -15.17 0.34
C PHE A 112 21.51 -15.88 -0.94
N LYS A 113 21.25 -17.19 -1.03
CA LYS A 113 21.51 -18.00 -2.22
C LYS A 113 20.29 -18.86 -2.55
N PRO A 114 20.06 -19.22 -3.82
CA PRO A 114 19.13 -20.29 -4.17
C PRO A 114 19.39 -21.56 -3.35
N ASP A 115 18.33 -22.34 -3.11
CA ASP A 115 18.30 -23.55 -2.26
C ASP A 115 18.54 -23.32 -0.76
N GLN A 116 18.77 -22.08 -0.33
CA GLN A 116 18.95 -21.76 1.07
C GLN A 116 17.61 -21.80 1.82
N ARG A 117 17.62 -22.46 2.98
CA ARG A 117 16.48 -22.51 3.90
C ARG A 117 16.38 -21.19 4.66
N VAL A 118 15.18 -20.63 4.77
CA VAL A 118 14.96 -19.31 5.38
C VAL A 118 13.70 -19.25 6.24
N ALA A 119 13.75 -18.46 7.31
CA ALA A 119 12.58 -17.93 8.00
C ALA A 119 12.29 -16.51 7.50
N CYS A 120 11.02 -16.19 7.35
CA CYS A 120 10.55 -14.92 6.81
C CYS A 120 9.44 -14.33 7.68
N MET A 121 9.38 -13.00 7.71
CA MET A 121 8.31 -12.26 8.37
C MET A 121 7.91 -11.01 7.58
N GLY A 122 6.88 -10.32 8.04
CA GLY A 122 6.47 -9.03 7.50
C GLY A 122 5.06 -9.04 6.92
N THR A 123 4.20 -8.14 7.42
CA THR A 123 2.84 -7.99 6.91
C THR A 123 2.86 -7.47 5.48
N GLY A 124 2.23 -8.19 4.55
CA GLY A 124 2.25 -7.87 3.14
C GLY A 124 3.42 -8.49 2.37
N PHE A 125 4.39 -9.11 3.06
CA PHE A 125 5.52 -9.84 2.46
C PHE A 125 5.38 -11.35 2.71
N ALA A 126 5.49 -11.78 3.96
CA ALA A 126 5.38 -13.18 4.40
C ALA A 126 3.91 -13.63 4.53
N ASN A 127 3.12 -13.41 3.47
CA ASN A 127 1.70 -13.76 3.42
C ASN A 127 1.50 -15.29 3.41
N HIS A 128 0.29 -15.73 3.72
CA HIS A 128 -0.17 -17.11 3.55
C HIS A 128 -0.32 -17.44 2.07
N ALA A 129 0.78 -17.82 1.44
CA ALA A 129 0.87 -18.09 0.02
C ALA A 129 1.96 -19.14 -0.26
N GLU A 130 1.83 -19.92 -1.35
CA GLU A 130 2.85 -20.90 -1.74
C GLU A 130 4.21 -20.24 -2.03
N TYR A 131 4.21 -19.04 -2.62
CA TYR A 131 5.42 -18.28 -2.92
C TYR A 131 5.30 -16.86 -2.38
N VAL A 132 6.37 -16.33 -1.80
CA VAL A 132 6.43 -14.99 -1.24
C VAL A 132 7.70 -14.27 -1.68
N VAL A 133 7.61 -12.95 -1.86
CA VAL A 133 8.78 -12.10 -2.05
C VAL A 133 9.00 -11.28 -0.79
N VAL A 134 10.19 -11.42 -0.21
CA VAL A 134 10.51 -10.88 1.11
C VAL A 134 11.75 -10.00 1.01
N PRO A 135 11.73 -8.77 1.53
CA PRO A 135 12.92 -7.94 1.61
C PRO A 135 14.00 -8.57 2.50
N LYS A 136 15.28 -8.33 2.19
CA LYS A 136 16.40 -8.97 2.90
C LYS A 136 16.41 -8.77 4.43
N ASN A 137 15.87 -7.67 4.93
CA ASN A 137 15.85 -7.36 6.37
C ASN A 137 14.73 -8.09 7.12
N LEU A 138 13.82 -8.75 6.41
CA LEU A 138 12.70 -9.49 6.97
C LEU A 138 12.84 -11.01 6.79
N ALA A 139 14.05 -11.47 6.44
CA ALA A 139 14.39 -12.87 6.28
C ALA A 139 15.73 -13.21 6.95
N VAL A 140 15.87 -14.45 7.40
CA VAL A 140 17.10 -14.98 8.03
C VAL A 140 17.31 -16.44 7.58
N PRO A 141 18.55 -16.83 7.22
CA PRO A 141 18.91 -18.22 6.94
C PRO A 141 18.67 -19.17 8.11
N LEU A 142 18.28 -20.40 7.80
CA LEU A 142 18.15 -21.49 8.78
C LEU A 142 19.38 -22.39 8.76
N SER A 143 19.79 -22.84 9.93
CA SER A 143 20.71 -23.97 10.09
C SER A 143 20.01 -25.28 9.72
N ASP A 144 20.77 -26.29 9.28
CA ASP A 144 20.24 -27.59 8.82
C ASP A 144 19.37 -28.30 9.87
N ASN A 145 19.66 -28.08 11.15
CA ASN A 145 18.95 -28.71 12.27
C ASN A 145 17.67 -28.00 12.73
N VAL A 146 17.35 -26.82 12.18
CA VAL A 146 16.12 -26.07 12.52
C VAL A 146 15.01 -26.51 11.57
N ASN A 147 13.87 -26.96 12.07
CA ASN A 147 12.74 -27.39 11.23
C ASN A 147 11.91 -26.20 10.70
N PHE A 148 11.27 -26.37 9.54
CA PHE A 148 10.46 -25.30 8.94
C PHE A 148 9.20 -24.96 9.73
N ASP A 149 8.60 -25.95 10.41
CA ASP A 149 7.39 -25.76 11.21
C ASP A 149 7.64 -24.86 12.43
N GLU A 150 8.77 -25.03 13.12
CA GLU A 150 9.20 -24.14 14.20
C GLU A 150 9.65 -22.77 13.67
N ALA A 151 10.41 -22.75 12.57
CA ALA A 151 10.87 -21.52 11.94
C ALA A 151 9.69 -20.62 11.47
N ALA A 152 8.55 -21.20 11.10
CA ALA A 152 7.35 -20.46 10.72
C ALA A 152 6.77 -19.58 11.86
N PHE A 153 7.20 -19.77 13.11
CA PHE A 153 6.86 -18.88 14.24
C PHE A 153 7.63 -17.56 14.26
N ALA A 154 8.55 -17.34 13.32
CA ALA A 154 9.41 -16.17 13.17
C ALA A 154 8.81 -14.86 13.71
N ALA A 155 7.77 -14.34 13.06
CA ALA A 155 7.22 -13.03 13.41
C ALA A 155 6.58 -13.02 14.82
N ILE A 156 5.92 -14.11 15.20
CA ILE A 156 5.24 -14.25 16.49
C ILE A 156 6.28 -14.27 17.62
N ALA A 157 7.37 -15.00 17.44
CA ALA A 157 8.47 -15.05 18.39
C ALA A 157 9.17 -13.69 18.51
N CYS A 158 9.40 -12.98 17.41
CA CYS A 158 9.94 -11.63 17.45
C CYS A 158 9.01 -10.63 18.16
N ILE A 159 7.68 -10.76 18.01
CA ILE A 159 6.71 -9.94 18.76
C ILE A 159 6.82 -10.18 20.28
N ALA A 160 6.85 -11.45 20.70
CA ALA A 160 7.03 -11.81 22.10
C ALA A 160 8.36 -11.28 22.65
N MET A 161 9.45 -11.48 21.91
CA MET A 161 10.80 -11.04 22.27
C MET A 161 10.92 -9.53 22.39
N GLN A 162 10.33 -8.78 21.45
CA GLN A 162 10.31 -7.32 21.50
C GLN A 162 9.55 -6.84 22.75
N GLY A 163 8.44 -7.50 23.10
CA GLY A 163 7.71 -7.24 24.34
C GLY A 163 8.60 -7.31 25.57
N ILE A 164 9.42 -8.37 25.69
CA ILE A 164 10.39 -8.54 26.79
C ILE A 164 11.48 -7.46 26.72
N ARG A 165 12.07 -7.22 25.54
CA ARG A 165 13.17 -6.25 25.38
C ARG A 165 12.78 -4.83 25.72
N ARG A 166 11.50 -4.45 25.53
CA ARG A 166 10.99 -3.13 25.96
C ARG A 166 11.02 -2.94 27.47
N LEU A 167 11.09 -4.01 28.26
CA LEU A 167 11.30 -3.92 29.70
C LEU A 167 12.73 -3.48 30.06
N GLU A 168 13.73 -3.66 29.19
CA GLU A 168 15.14 -3.28 29.45
C GLU A 168 15.66 -3.83 30.79
N LEU A 169 15.39 -5.12 31.02
CA LEU A 169 15.81 -5.86 32.21
C LEU A 169 17.11 -6.64 31.97
N SER A 170 17.83 -6.89 33.04
CA SER A 170 19.03 -7.72 33.12
C SER A 170 18.69 -9.16 33.56
N PRO A 171 19.48 -10.17 33.15
CA PRO A 171 19.31 -11.54 33.64
C PRO A 171 19.26 -11.61 35.16
N GLY A 172 18.40 -12.49 35.69
CA GLY A 172 18.09 -12.62 37.11
C GLY A 172 16.90 -11.80 37.60
N GLU A 173 16.53 -10.72 36.88
CA GLU A 173 15.33 -9.94 37.21
C GLU A 173 14.04 -10.73 36.93
N ARG A 174 12.96 -10.35 37.62
CA ARG A 174 11.65 -11.02 37.61
C ARG A 174 10.74 -10.45 36.54
N VAL A 175 10.31 -11.30 35.60
CA VAL A 175 9.43 -10.92 34.49
C VAL A 175 8.08 -11.63 34.62
N GLY A 176 7.01 -10.86 34.69
CA GLY A 176 5.65 -11.37 34.58
C GLY A 176 5.14 -11.34 33.14
N VAL A 177 4.34 -12.34 32.74
CA VAL A 177 3.65 -12.39 31.45
C VAL A 177 2.16 -12.59 31.70
N ILE A 178 1.33 -11.60 31.32
CA ILE A 178 -0.12 -11.65 31.45
C ILE A 178 -0.75 -12.01 30.10
N GLY A 179 -1.55 -13.07 30.08
CA GLY A 179 -2.19 -13.63 28.89
C GLY A 179 -1.29 -14.67 28.21
N LEU A 180 -1.46 -15.94 28.56
CA LEU A 180 -0.72 -17.11 28.08
C LEU A 180 -1.38 -17.75 26.84
N GLY A 181 -1.89 -16.93 25.93
CA GLY A 181 -2.16 -17.34 24.55
C GLY A 181 -0.87 -17.59 23.77
N LEU A 182 -0.92 -17.72 22.45
CA LEU A 182 0.25 -18.06 21.63
C LEU A 182 1.48 -17.18 21.90
N ILE A 183 1.34 -15.85 21.84
CA ILE A 183 2.45 -14.90 22.12
C ILE A 183 2.93 -15.03 23.56
N GLY A 184 2.01 -15.19 24.52
CA GLY A 184 2.34 -15.30 25.95
C GLY A 184 3.11 -16.58 26.29
N GLN A 185 2.73 -17.72 25.70
CA GLN A 185 3.48 -18.98 25.84
C GLN A 185 4.93 -18.82 25.37
N ILE A 186 5.12 -18.16 24.23
CA ILE A 186 6.46 -17.92 23.67
C ILE A 186 7.22 -16.90 24.51
N ALA A 187 6.57 -15.82 24.95
CA ALA A 187 7.19 -14.81 25.81
C ALA A 187 7.66 -15.41 27.14
N LEU A 188 6.87 -16.28 27.75
CA LEU A 188 7.24 -16.92 29.01
C LEU A 188 8.45 -17.85 28.84
N ARG A 189 8.49 -18.64 27.77
CA ARG A 189 9.65 -19.48 27.43
C ARG A 189 10.91 -18.65 27.14
N LEU A 190 10.76 -17.61 26.31
CA LEU A 190 11.86 -16.68 26.00
C LEU A 190 12.39 -16.00 27.25
N ALA A 191 11.53 -15.61 28.19
CA ALA A 191 11.95 -14.99 29.44
C ALA A 191 12.89 -15.92 30.23
N THR A 192 12.53 -17.19 30.37
CA THR A 192 13.39 -18.18 31.03
C THR A 192 14.70 -18.40 30.27
N VAL A 193 14.65 -18.55 28.95
CA VAL A 193 15.84 -18.77 28.09
C VAL A 193 16.81 -17.58 28.12
N MET A 194 16.29 -16.37 28.30
CA MET A 194 17.07 -15.13 28.45
C MET A 194 17.62 -14.92 29.87
N GLY A 195 17.35 -15.85 30.79
CA GLY A 195 17.87 -15.84 32.15
C GLY A 195 17.04 -15.03 33.15
N TYR A 196 15.78 -14.69 32.85
CA TYR A 196 14.89 -14.04 33.80
C TYR A 196 14.18 -15.06 34.70
N GLN A 197 13.77 -14.61 35.89
CA GLN A 197 12.82 -15.36 36.72
C GLN A 197 11.41 -15.10 36.17
N ALA A 198 10.87 -16.06 35.43
CA ALA A 198 9.62 -15.87 34.68
C ALA A 198 8.37 -16.26 35.50
N TYR A 199 7.32 -15.45 35.41
CA TYR A 199 6.03 -15.62 36.10
C TYR A 199 4.89 -15.52 35.09
N GLY A 200 4.01 -16.52 34.99
CA GLY A 200 2.91 -16.56 34.03
C GLY A 200 1.53 -16.38 34.66
N PHE A 201 0.67 -15.60 34.01
CA PHE A 201 -0.70 -15.34 34.47
C PHE A 201 -1.71 -15.47 33.32
N ASP A 202 -2.70 -16.34 33.46
CA ASP A 202 -3.85 -16.44 32.53
C ASP A 202 -5.11 -16.83 33.29
N ILE A 203 -6.28 -16.76 32.65
CA ILE A 203 -7.57 -17.17 33.24
C ILE A 203 -7.98 -18.59 32.82
N SER A 204 -7.31 -19.17 31.82
CA SER A 204 -7.60 -20.50 31.29
C SER A 204 -6.70 -21.56 31.93
N ASP A 205 -7.32 -22.55 32.57
CA ASP A 205 -6.61 -23.72 33.13
C ASP A 205 -5.75 -24.43 32.08
N HIS A 206 -6.27 -24.59 30.87
CA HIS A 206 -5.54 -25.24 29.78
C HIS A 206 -4.23 -24.52 29.45
N ARG A 207 -4.27 -23.18 29.37
CA ARG A 207 -3.09 -22.35 29.07
C ARG A 207 -2.08 -22.34 30.20
N VAL A 208 -2.55 -22.26 31.43
CA VAL A 208 -1.73 -22.35 32.65
C VAL A 208 -1.03 -23.71 32.72
N ALA A 209 -1.77 -24.81 32.52
CA ALA A 209 -1.23 -26.16 32.56
C ALA A 209 -0.20 -26.42 31.45
N LYS A 210 -0.38 -25.83 30.25
CA LYS A 210 0.62 -25.92 29.18
C LYS A 210 1.85 -25.10 29.50
N ALA A 211 1.68 -23.85 29.97
CA ALA A 211 2.80 -23.00 30.35
C ALA A 211 3.64 -23.62 31.47
N ALA A 212 3.01 -24.17 32.51
CA ALA A 212 3.70 -24.84 33.62
C ALA A 212 4.56 -26.03 33.15
N ARG A 213 4.09 -26.79 32.15
CA ARG A 213 4.81 -27.95 31.61
C ARG A 213 6.02 -27.59 30.74
N HIS A 214 5.93 -26.50 29.98
CA HIS A 214 6.88 -26.25 28.87
C HIS A 214 7.73 -24.98 29.02
N SER A 215 7.43 -24.09 29.98
CA SER A 215 8.13 -22.78 30.07
C SER A 215 9.31 -22.72 31.04
N GLN A 216 9.41 -23.69 31.96
CA GLN A 216 10.35 -23.64 33.08
C GLN A 216 10.22 -22.36 33.94
N ALA A 217 9.06 -21.70 33.90
CA ALA A 217 8.77 -20.52 34.70
C ALA A 217 8.78 -20.83 36.19
N SER A 218 9.22 -19.86 37.00
CA SER A 218 9.24 -19.97 38.47
C SER A 218 7.84 -20.16 39.05
N LEU A 219 6.83 -19.58 38.39
CA LEU A 219 5.43 -19.66 38.80
C LEU A 219 4.51 -19.48 37.59
N VAL A 220 3.41 -20.23 37.54
CA VAL A 220 2.31 -20.00 36.58
C VAL A 220 0.98 -20.11 37.33
N VAL A 221 0.12 -19.10 37.21
CA VAL A 221 -1.11 -18.98 38.02
C VAL A 221 -2.35 -18.80 37.14
N ASN A 222 -3.43 -19.49 37.52
CA ASN A 222 -4.76 -19.16 37.04
C ASN A 222 -5.35 -17.99 37.83
N SER A 223 -5.48 -16.84 37.17
CA SER A 223 -5.96 -15.57 37.74
C SER A 223 -7.48 -15.52 37.93
N ALA A 224 -8.24 -16.50 37.41
CA ALA A 224 -9.67 -16.62 37.64
C ALA A 224 -9.99 -17.29 38.99
N SER A 225 -9.15 -18.21 39.43
CA SER A 225 -9.32 -18.96 40.68
C SER A 225 -8.49 -18.43 41.84
N THR A 226 -7.47 -17.62 41.57
CA THR A 226 -6.48 -17.17 42.55
C THR A 226 -6.11 -15.73 42.29
N ASP A 227 -5.93 -14.93 43.34
CA ASP A 227 -5.46 -13.56 43.19
C ASP A 227 -3.99 -13.55 42.73
N PRO A 228 -3.68 -13.16 41.48
CA PRO A 228 -2.32 -13.21 40.97
C PRO A 228 -1.40 -12.23 41.69
N VAL A 229 -1.93 -11.14 42.27
CA VAL A 229 -1.12 -10.14 42.97
C VAL A 229 -0.56 -10.72 44.26
N SER A 230 -1.42 -11.32 45.09
CA SER A 230 -1.01 -11.93 46.36
C SER A 230 0.03 -13.03 46.15
N VAL A 231 -0.18 -13.93 45.18
CA VAL A 231 0.78 -15.03 44.92
C VAL A 231 2.11 -14.51 44.36
N ALA A 232 2.08 -13.52 43.46
CA ALA A 232 3.31 -12.93 42.96
C ALA A 232 4.09 -12.19 44.07
N MET A 233 3.40 -11.54 45.01
CA MET A 233 4.03 -10.91 46.17
C MET A 233 4.69 -11.95 47.07
N GLU A 234 4.01 -13.05 47.39
CA GLU A 234 4.58 -14.14 48.18
C GLU A 234 5.83 -14.72 47.50
N ALA A 235 5.73 -15.07 46.21
CA ALA A 235 6.82 -15.64 45.43
C ALA A 235 7.98 -14.65 45.13
N SER A 236 7.79 -13.36 45.40
CA SER A 236 8.82 -12.32 45.28
C SER A 236 9.27 -11.76 46.64
N HIS A 237 8.86 -12.38 47.74
CA HIS A 237 9.14 -11.95 49.12
C HIS A 237 8.69 -10.50 49.39
N GLY A 238 7.49 -10.15 48.94
CA GLY A 238 6.84 -8.85 49.12
C GLY A 238 7.36 -7.74 48.20
N ASN A 239 8.29 -8.03 47.29
CA ASN A 239 8.91 -7.00 46.46
C ASN A 239 8.10 -6.68 45.19
N GLY A 240 7.39 -7.66 44.63
CA GLY A 240 6.77 -7.58 43.30
C GLY A 240 7.75 -7.92 42.17
N LEU A 241 7.28 -7.77 40.93
CA LEU A 241 8.03 -8.12 39.71
C LEU A 241 8.71 -6.89 39.09
N ASP A 242 9.89 -7.06 38.49
CA ASP A 242 10.69 -5.99 37.90
C ASP A 242 10.08 -5.45 36.60
N GLY A 243 9.41 -6.32 35.85
CA GLY A 243 8.59 -5.89 34.73
C GLY A 243 7.53 -6.88 34.30
N ILE A 244 6.53 -6.38 33.56
CA ILE A 244 5.38 -7.15 33.10
C ILE A 244 5.22 -6.99 31.59
N VAL A 245 5.13 -8.09 30.87
CA VAL A 245 4.69 -8.13 29.46
C VAL A 245 3.21 -8.48 29.40
N ILE A 246 2.41 -7.63 28.76
CA ILE A 246 0.99 -7.87 28.55
C ILE A 246 0.76 -8.40 27.14
N CYS A 247 0.42 -9.68 27.05
CA CYS A 247 0.09 -10.40 25.81
C CYS A 247 -1.42 -10.69 25.68
N ALA A 248 -2.21 -10.36 26.70
CA ALA A 248 -3.67 -10.51 26.68
C ALA A 248 -4.33 -9.57 25.65
N SER A 249 -5.53 -9.92 25.22
CA SER A 249 -6.35 -9.10 24.32
C SER A 249 -7.75 -8.95 24.90
N GLY A 250 -8.31 -7.74 24.88
CA GLY A 250 -9.65 -7.46 25.37
C GLY A 250 -9.86 -5.99 25.73
N LYS A 251 -11.10 -5.49 25.73
CA LYS A 251 -11.36 -4.06 25.95
C LYS A 251 -11.25 -3.59 27.41
N ALA A 252 -10.97 -4.50 28.35
CA ALA A 252 -10.94 -4.18 29.76
C ALA A 252 -9.59 -3.55 30.17
N ASP A 253 -9.65 -2.44 30.88
CA ASP A 253 -8.48 -1.76 31.45
C ASP A 253 -7.97 -2.45 32.73
N SER A 254 -8.72 -3.42 33.26
CA SER A 254 -8.34 -4.19 34.45
C SER A 254 -7.00 -4.90 34.28
N VAL A 255 -6.65 -5.30 33.06
CA VAL A 255 -5.38 -6.01 32.76
C VAL A 255 -4.17 -5.12 33.00
N ILE A 256 -4.17 -3.88 32.48
CA ILE A 256 -3.05 -2.96 32.68
C ILE A 256 -2.94 -2.50 34.14
N ASN A 257 -4.08 -2.29 34.80
CA ASN A 257 -4.09 -1.90 36.21
C ASN A 257 -3.68 -3.06 37.14
N GLN A 258 -3.95 -4.32 36.76
CA GLN A 258 -3.40 -5.50 37.45
C GLN A 258 -1.88 -5.60 37.27
N ALA A 259 -1.34 -5.30 36.08
CA ALA A 259 0.09 -5.24 35.86
C ALA A 259 0.79 -4.21 36.79
N PHE A 260 0.15 -3.07 37.07
CA PHE A 260 0.67 -2.10 38.03
C PHE A 260 0.73 -2.62 39.47
N MET A 261 -0.25 -3.45 39.85
CA MET A 261 -0.28 -4.08 41.17
C MET A 261 0.82 -5.14 41.30
N LEU A 262 1.08 -5.91 40.25
CA LEU A 262 2.13 -6.93 40.18
C LEU A 262 3.56 -6.35 40.18
N CYS A 263 3.75 -5.15 39.61
CA CYS A 263 5.06 -4.51 39.55
C CYS A 263 5.58 -4.09 40.93
N ARG A 264 6.90 -4.17 41.12
CA ARG A 264 7.59 -3.47 42.20
C ARG A 264 7.62 -1.95 41.98
N LYS A 265 8.11 -1.20 42.96
CA LYS A 265 8.44 0.23 42.77
C LYS A 265 9.52 0.36 41.69
N ARG A 266 9.33 1.31 40.76
CA ARG A 266 10.11 1.55 39.53
C ARG A 266 10.13 0.36 38.57
N GLY A 267 9.04 -0.42 38.57
CA GLY A 267 8.81 -1.49 37.60
C GLY A 267 8.38 -0.93 36.24
N ARG A 268 8.51 -1.77 35.20
CA ARG A 268 8.20 -1.42 33.82
C ARG A 268 7.12 -2.34 33.26
N VAL A 269 6.16 -1.79 32.52
CA VAL A 269 5.09 -2.55 31.85
C VAL A 269 5.22 -2.40 30.34
N SER A 270 5.37 -3.52 29.64
CA SER A 270 5.41 -3.59 28.18
C SER A 270 4.07 -4.10 27.64
N VAL A 271 3.42 -3.29 26.81
CA VAL A 271 2.12 -3.63 26.21
C VAL A 271 2.33 -4.16 24.79
N VAL A 272 1.97 -5.43 24.58
CA VAL A 272 2.02 -6.11 23.27
C VAL A 272 0.62 -6.35 22.72
N GLY A 273 -0.32 -6.76 23.57
CA GLY A 273 -1.68 -7.08 23.18
C GLY A 273 -2.61 -5.87 23.01
N ASP A 274 -3.75 -6.11 22.35
CA ASP A 274 -4.82 -5.13 22.12
C ASP A 274 -5.71 -5.02 23.37
N ILE A 275 -5.35 -4.12 24.29
CA ILE A 275 -6.04 -3.90 25.57
C ILE A 275 -6.58 -2.48 25.75
N GLY A 276 -7.52 -2.32 26.70
CA GLY A 276 -7.89 -1.01 27.24
C GLY A 276 -6.70 -0.34 27.96
N LEU A 277 -6.58 0.99 27.83
CA LEU A 277 -5.47 1.79 28.35
C LEU A 277 -5.92 2.91 29.28
N GLU A 278 -7.05 2.75 29.98
CA GLU A 278 -7.45 3.66 31.05
C GLU A 278 -6.57 3.43 32.30
N LEU A 279 -5.61 4.34 32.51
CA LEU A 279 -4.55 4.16 33.51
C LEU A 279 -4.97 4.76 34.87
N GLU A 280 -4.94 3.95 35.93
CA GLU A 280 -5.16 4.45 37.29
C GLU A 280 -3.91 5.16 37.82
N ARG A 281 -3.91 6.50 37.72
CA ARG A 281 -2.78 7.35 38.13
C ARG A 281 -2.25 7.05 39.53
N ALA A 282 -3.11 6.76 40.51
CA ALA A 282 -2.68 6.49 41.89
C ALA A 282 -1.78 5.25 42.00
N LYS A 283 -2.10 4.18 41.25
CA LYS A 283 -1.32 2.93 41.21
C LYS A 283 0.05 3.14 40.55
N MET A 284 0.10 3.94 39.48
CA MET A 284 1.36 4.28 38.83
C MET A 284 2.23 5.22 39.67
N TYR A 285 1.61 6.27 40.22
CA TYR A 285 2.31 7.34 40.94
C TYR A 285 2.99 6.83 42.21
N SER A 286 2.31 6.00 43.00
CA SER A 286 2.87 5.44 44.24
C SER A 286 4.10 4.56 44.01
N LYS A 287 4.20 3.95 42.83
CA LYS A 287 5.29 3.06 42.44
C LYS A 287 6.26 3.64 41.42
N GLU A 288 6.08 4.88 40.93
CA GLU A 288 6.92 5.46 39.87
C GLU A 288 7.04 4.52 38.64
N LEU A 289 5.93 3.95 38.17
CA LEU A 289 5.93 2.97 37.07
C LEU A 289 6.09 3.61 35.69
N GLU A 290 6.71 2.86 34.77
CA GLU A 290 6.75 3.20 33.34
C GLU A 290 5.88 2.26 32.52
N VAL A 291 5.11 2.82 31.59
CA VAL A 291 4.34 2.06 30.59
C VAL A 291 4.97 2.27 29.22
N ARG A 292 5.26 1.17 28.54
CA ARG A 292 5.98 1.15 27.26
C ARG A 292 5.19 0.35 26.25
N LEU A 293 4.89 0.94 25.10
CA LEU A 293 4.29 0.20 23.99
C LEU A 293 5.38 -0.60 23.25
N SER A 294 5.01 -1.80 22.81
CA SER A 294 5.84 -2.66 21.98
C SER A 294 5.38 -2.60 20.52
N CYS A 295 6.26 -2.18 19.62
CA CYS A 295 5.97 -2.11 18.19
C CYS A 295 6.30 -3.45 17.50
N SER A 296 5.28 -4.28 17.25
CA SER A 296 5.36 -5.53 16.48
C SER A 296 6.65 -6.33 16.74
N TYR A 297 7.41 -6.65 15.69
CA TYR A 297 8.63 -7.45 15.74
C TYR A 297 9.92 -6.62 15.92
N GLY A 298 9.82 -5.32 16.25
CA GLY A 298 10.96 -4.50 16.69
C GLY A 298 11.24 -3.23 15.90
N VAL A 299 12.43 -2.66 16.14
CA VAL A 299 12.92 -1.45 15.48
C VAL A 299 13.20 -1.75 13.99
N GLY A 300 12.68 -0.90 13.10
CA GLY A 300 12.59 -1.15 11.65
C GLY A 300 11.15 -1.17 11.16
N ARG A 301 10.20 -1.58 12.03
CA ARG A 301 8.79 -1.64 11.66
C ARG A 301 8.24 -0.25 11.33
N TYR A 302 7.55 -0.13 10.19
CA TYR A 302 7.02 1.13 9.65
C TYR A 302 8.10 2.12 9.18
N ASP A 303 9.34 1.67 9.03
CA ASP A 303 10.41 2.40 8.36
C ASP A 303 10.63 1.78 6.95
N PRO A 304 10.14 2.43 5.87
CA PRO A 304 10.32 1.93 4.51
C PRO A 304 11.78 1.82 4.08
N ASP A 305 12.68 2.65 4.62
CA ASP A 305 14.10 2.61 4.28
C ASP A 305 14.77 1.35 4.85
N TYR A 306 14.29 0.91 6.01
CA TYR A 306 14.70 -0.35 6.61
C TYR A 306 14.03 -1.56 5.94
N GLU A 307 12.70 -1.59 5.91
CA GLU A 307 11.92 -2.76 5.44
C GLU A 307 12.07 -2.97 3.93
N LEU A 308 11.92 -1.91 3.12
CA LEU A 308 11.98 -2.01 1.65
C LEU A 308 13.35 -1.61 1.11
N GLY A 309 13.94 -0.55 1.65
CA GLY A 309 15.25 -0.05 1.20
C GLY A 309 16.42 -0.94 1.61
N GLY A 310 16.22 -1.88 2.54
CA GLY A 310 17.25 -2.81 2.97
C GLY A 310 18.41 -2.13 3.71
N ARG A 311 18.20 -0.92 4.26
CA ARG A 311 19.21 -0.17 5.01
C ARG A 311 19.09 -0.50 6.49
N ASP A 312 20.05 -1.23 7.04
CA ASP A 312 20.07 -1.57 8.47
C ASP A 312 20.51 -0.37 9.32
N TYR A 313 20.11 -0.36 10.59
CA TYR A 313 20.56 0.66 11.54
C TYR A 313 22.00 0.38 12.00
N PRO A 314 22.80 1.43 12.26
CA PRO A 314 24.15 1.26 12.79
C PRO A 314 24.13 0.44 14.09
N LEU A 315 24.85 -0.68 14.08
CA LEU A 315 24.91 -1.62 15.20
C LEU A 315 25.27 -0.97 16.56
N PRO A 316 26.18 0.02 16.65
CA PRO A 316 26.51 0.69 17.91
C PRO A 316 25.35 1.48 18.53
N HIS A 317 24.38 1.91 17.73
CA HIS A 317 23.27 2.77 18.18
C HIS A 317 21.97 2.00 18.38
N VAL A 318 21.70 1.03 17.52
CA VAL A 318 20.50 0.18 17.60
C VAL A 318 20.97 -1.25 17.60
N ARG A 319 21.02 -1.91 18.76
CA ARG A 319 21.47 -3.31 18.84
C ARG A 319 20.46 -4.27 18.23
N TRP A 320 19.17 -4.08 18.53
CA TRP A 320 18.11 -5.02 18.19
C TRP A 320 17.12 -4.41 17.20
N THR A 321 17.23 -4.88 15.95
CA THR A 321 16.31 -4.58 14.85
C THR A 321 15.41 -5.79 14.59
N GLU A 322 14.42 -5.65 13.71
CA GLU A 322 13.56 -6.77 13.29
C GLU A 322 14.40 -7.98 12.85
N ARG A 323 15.35 -7.78 11.93
CA ARG A 323 16.24 -8.86 11.46
C ARG A 323 17.00 -9.52 12.61
N ARG A 324 17.58 -8.75 13.53
CA ARG A 324 18.41 -9.28 14.62
C ARG A 324 17.58 -9.94 15.72
N ASN A 325 16.31 -9.54 15.91
CA ASN A 325 15.34 -10.30 16.70
C ASN A 325 15.13 -11.69 16.08
N LEU A 326 14.96 -11.75 14.76
CA LEU A 326 14.78 -13.01 14.04
C LEU A 326 16.04 -13.89 14.05
N GLU A 327 17.22 -13.30 13.83
CA GLU A 327 18.51 -14.02 13.93
C GLU A 327 18.68 -14.66 15.31
N PHE A 328 18.37 -13.93 16.38
CA PHE A 328 18.44 -14.48 17.73
C PHE A 328 17.42 -15.60 17.95
N PHE A 329 16.19 -15.47 17.46
CA PHE A 329 15.19 -16.53 17.54
C PHE A 329 15.64 -17.82 16.83
N ILE A 330 16.12 -17.71 15.58
CA ILE A 330 16.61 -18.86 14.82
C ILE A 330 17.83 -19.50 15.49
N HIS A 331 18.71 -18.68 16.07
CA HIS A 331 19.83 -19.18 16.86
C HIS A 331 19.39 -20.00 18.08
N LEU A 332 18.35 -19.57 18.81
CA LEU A 332 17.81 -20.33 19.94
C LEU A 332 17.22 -21.68 19.53
N LEU A 333 16.55 -21.76 18.37
CA LEU A 333 16.06 -23.02 17.81
C LEU A 333 17.24 -23.94 17.42
N ALA A 334 18.27 -23.38 16.76
CA ALA A 334 19.45 -24.12 16.34
C ALA A 334 20.23 -24.69 17.55
N GLU A 335 20.29 -23.96 18.67
CA GLU A 335 20.88 -24.44 19.93
C GLU A 335 19.95 -25.37 20.73
N LYS A 336 18.73 -25.62 20.25
CA LYS A 336 17.67 -26.39 20.96
C LYS A 336 17.36 -25.83 22.36
N ARG A 337 17.54 -24.52 22.54
CA ARG A 337 17.21 -23.81 23.79
C ARG A 337 15.75 -23.36 23.84
N LEU A 338 15.08 -23.37 22.70
CA LEU A 338 13.67 -23.07 22.57
C LEU A 338 13.03 -24.18 21.73
N ASP A 339 11.97 -24.77 22.25
CA ASP A 339 11.11 -25.75 21.56
C ASP A 339 9.71 -25.16 21.49
N LEU A 340 9.12 -25.13 20.29
CA LEU A 340 7.76 -24.62 20.05
C LEU A 340 6.82 -25.69 19.46
N GLY A 341 7.27 -26.94 19.33
CA GLY A 341 6.51 -27.99 18.65
C GLY A 341 5.12 -28.23 19.27
N ASP A 342 4.99 -28.14 20.59
CA ASP A 342 3.72 -28.32 21.28
C ASP A 342 2.72 -27.15 21.06
N LEU A 343 3.15 -26.02 20.50
CA LEU A 343 2.28 -24.90 20.14
C LEU A 343 1.68 -25.06 18.72
N VAL A 344 2.14 -26.03 17.95
CA VAL A 344 1.51 -26.43 16.68
C VAL A 344 0.27 -27.26 16.99
N SER A 345 -0.91 -26.64 16.83
CA SER A 345 -2.20 -27.27 17.10
C SER A 345 -2.71 -28.14 15.94
N ALA A 346 -2.36 -27.76 14.71
CA ALA A 346 -2.65 -28.54 13.51
C ALA A 346 -1.73 -28.12 12.34
N LYS A 347 -1.51 -29.05 11.40
CA LYS A 347 -0.92 -28.80 10.08
C LYS A 347 -2.01 -29.08 9.03
N ILE A 348 -2.31 -28.11 8.18
CA ILE A 348 -3.42 -28.17 7.23
C ILE A 348 -2.93 -27.72 5.86
N GLY A 349 -3.23 -28.48 4.81
CA GLY A 349 -2.88 -28.07 3.44
C GLY A 349 -3.51 -26.72 3.06
N ILE A 350 -2.82 -25.93 2.23
CA ILE A 350 -3.30 -24.62 1.77
C ILE A 350 -4.69 -24.66 1.12
N GLU A 351 -5.06 -25.77 0.49
CA GLU A 351 -6.38 -26.07 -0.10
C GLU A 351 -7.50 -25.96 0.93
N ASP A 352 -7.18 -26.28 2.18
CA ASP A 352 -8.09 -26.39 3.30
C ASP A 352 -7.93 -25.21 4.27
N ALA A 353 -7.34 -24.09 3.84
CA ALA A 353 -7.14 -22.90 4.69
C ALA A 353 -8.43 -22.42 5.39
N LYS A 354 -9.60 -22.58 4.75
CA LYS A 354 -10.91 -22.27 5.37
C LYS A 354 -11.16 -23.10 6.65
N LYS A 355 -10.76 -24.39 6.66
CA LYS A 355 -10.82 -25.26 7.85
C LYS A 355 -9.83 -24.78 8.91
N ALA A 356 -8.62 -24.36 8.52
CA ALA A 356 -7.62 -23.81 9.44
C ALA A 356 -8.13 -22.60 10.22
N TYR A 357 -8.76 -21.63 9.54
CA TYR A 357 -9.38 -20.47 10.20
C TYR A 357 -10.62 -20.83 11.03
N SER A 358 -11.33 -21.92 10.69
CA SER A 358 -12.47 -22.40 11.49
C SER A 358 -12.02 -22.96 12.84
N LEU A 359 -10.83 -23.58 12.94
CA LEU A 359 -10.24 -24.04 14.21
C LEU A 359 -9.87 -22.89 15.14
N ILE A 360 -9.46 -21.76 14.57
CA ILE A 360 -8.96 -20.57 15.27
C ILE A 360 -10.09 -19.64 15.76
N LYS A 361 -11.36 -19.95 15.46
CA LYS A 361 -12.50 -19.08 15.79
C LYS A 361 -12.53 -18.74 17.30
N ALA A 362 -12.72 -17.46 17.61
CA ALA A 362 -12.58 -16.92 18.95
C ALA A 362 -13.42 -17.69 19.99
N GLY A 363 -12.76 -18.06 21.09
CA GLY A 363 -13.37 -18.80 22.21
C GLY A 363 -12.77 -20.19 22.44
N ASN A 364 -12.04 -20.76 21.48
CA ASN A 364 -11.33 -22.01 21.68
C ASN A 364 -10.00 -21.76 22.40
N SER A 365 -9.93 -22.06 23.71
CA SER A 365 -8.73 -21.88 24.52
C SER A 365 -7.58 -22.84 24.17
N ASP A 366 -7.87 -23.84 23.35
CA ASP A 366 -7.00 -25.01 23.18
C ASP A 366 -6.17 -24.97 21.89
N VAL A 367 -6.44 -23.97 21.03
CA VAL A 367 -5.72 -23.76 19.77
C VAL A 367 -4.74 -22.59 19.91
N TYR A 368 -3.48 -22.84 19.55
CA TYR A 368 -2.40 -21.85 19.58
C TYR A 368 -2.02 -21.41 18.17
N GLY A 369 -1.24 -22.22 17.45
CA GLY A 369 -0.82 -21.98 16.09
C GLY A 369 -1.31 -23.06 15.13
N VAL A 370 -1.82 -22.67 13.96
CA VAL A 370 -2.13 -23.61 12.88
C VAL A 370 -1.19 -23.34 11.72
N LEU A 371 -0.46 -24.37 11.28
CA LEU A 371 0.45 -24.26 10.15
C LEU A 371 -0.31 -24.59 8.86
N LEU A 372 -0.18 -23.72 7.86
CA LEU A 372 -0.54 -24.05 6.49
C LEU A 372 0.65 -24.76 5.84
N ASP A 373 0.42 -25.99 5.38
CA ASP A 373 1.38 -26.81 4.65
C ASP A 373 1.24 -26.53 3.15
N TYR A 374 2.35 -26.20 2.50
CA TYR A 374 2.41 -25.93 1.06
C TYR A 374 2.98 -27.10 0.26
N HIS A 375 3.24 -28.23 0.91
CA HIS A 375 3.77 -29.45 0.29
C HIS A 375 5.07 -29.21 -0.46
N LEU A 376 6.01 -28.48 0.18
CA LEU A 376 7.29 -28.12 -0.42
C LEU A 376 8.02 -29.38 -0.93
N PRO A 377 8.34 -29.44 -2.24
CA PRO A 377 9.05 -30.59 -2.79
C PRO A 377 10.52 -30.60 -2.32
N PRO A 378 11.18 -31.78 -2.34
CA PRO A 378 12.59 -31.88 -1.93
C PRO A 378 13.56 -30.98 -2.70
N GLN A 379 13.25 -30.69 -3.96
CA GLN A 379 13.98 -29.76 -4.82
C GLN A 379 13.00 -28.74 -5.39
N PRO A 380 12.77 -27.62 -4.68
CA PRO A 380 11.84 -26.60 -5.13
C PRO A 380 12.43 -25.83 -6.30
N GLN A 381 11.64 -25.71 -7.37
CA GLN A 381 12.00 -24.98 -8.58
C GLN A 381 10.83 -24.09 -8.99
N LEU A 382 11.11 -23.04 -9.77
CA LEU A 382 10.04 -22.24 -10.34
C LEU A 382 9.27 -23.04 -11.40
N PRO A 383 7.92 -23.03 -11.35
CA PRO A 383 7.13 -23.69 -12.36
C PRO A 383 7.23 -22.96 -13.71
N GLN A 384 7.05 -23.71 -14.79
CA GLN A 384 6.88 -23.13 -16.12
C GLN A 384 5.67 -22.18 -16.12
N HIS A 385 5.84 -20.95 -16.60
CA HIS A 385 4.82 -19.88 -16.53
C HIS A 385 4.47 -19.40 -15.11
N ALA A 386 5.44 -19.43 -14.19
CA ALA A 386 5.34 -18.94 -12.80
C ALA A 386 4.57 -17.62 -12.62
N PHE A 387 4.82 -16.66 -13.51
CA PHE A 387 4.37 -15.27 -13.36
C PHE A 387 3.03 -14.98 -14.04
N ILE A 388 2.27 -15.99 -14.47
CA ILE A 388 0.97 -15.81 -15.10
C ILE A 388 -0.06 -16.83 -14.59
N CYS A 389 -1.27 -16.35 -14.29
CA CYS A 389 -2.40 -17.16 -13.86
C CYS A 389 -3.56 -16.96 -14.82
N ARG A 390 -3.92 -18.02 -15.57
CA ARG A 390 -5.02 -18.02 -16.53
C ARG A 390 -6.31 -18.46 -15.84
N TYR A 391 -7.43 -17.85 -16.23
CA TYR A 391 -8.75 -18.13 -15.68
C TYR A 391 -9.67 -18.67 -16.78
N ASP A 392 -10.42 -19.72 -16.45
CA ASP A 392 -11.47 -20.25 -17.33
C ASP A 392 -12.58 -19.21 -17.47
N THR A 393 -12.55 -18.48 -18.58
CA THR A 393 -13.53 -17.44 -18.87
C THR A 393 -14.28 -17.80 -20.15
N ASN A 394 -15.61 -17.95 -20.03
CA ASN A 394 -16.50 -18.09 -21.18
C ASN A 394 -16.35 -16.89 -22.13
N THR A 395 -16.25 -17.19 -23.43
CA THR A 395 -16.48 -16.40 -24.67
C THR A 395 -16.21 -14.89 -24.73
N LEU A 396 -16.48 -14.09 -23.70
CA LEU A 396 -16.29 -12.63 -23.69
C LEU A 396 -14.81 -12.24 -23.90
N ALA A 397 -13.88 -12.81 -23.15
CA ALA A 397 -12.45 -12.48 -23.29
C ALA A 397 -11.82 -12.91 -24.63
N GLN A 398 -12.60 -13.61 -25.48
CA GLN A 398 -12.18 -14.12 -26.80
C GLN A 398 -12.90 -13.43 -27.97
N ASP A 399 -13.79 -12.45 -27.72
CA ASP A 399 -14.48 -11.75 -28.79
C ASP A 399 -13.53 -10.80 -29.54
N LYS A 400 -13.05 -11.26 -30.71
CA LYS A 400 -12.16 -10.51 -31.61
C LYS A 400 -12.79 -9.23 -32.18
N LYS A 401 -14.11 -9.03 -32.04
CA LYS A 401 -14.78 -7.78 -32.44
C LYS A 401 -14.65 -6.68 -31.38
N CYS A 402 -14.28 -7.04 -30.16
CA CYS A 402 -14.08 -6.11 -29.05
C CYS A 402 -12.61 -5.72 -28.91
N LEU A 403 -12.37 -4.47 -28.51
CA LEU A 403 -11.03 -3.98 -28.17
C LEU A 403 -10.56 -4.63 -26.86
N GLN A 404 -9.44 -5.33 -26.89
CA GLN A 404 -8.89 -6.07 -25.76
C GLN A 404 -7.83 -5.22 -25.04
N ILE A 405 -8.10 -4.85 -23.79
CA ILE A 405 -7.26 -3.96 -22.99
C ILE A 405 -6.61 -4.70 -21.82
N GLY A 406 -5.32 -4.46 -21.61
CA GLY A 406 -4.56 -4.87 -20.44
C GLY A 406 -4.39 -3.73 -19.44
N LEU A 407 -4.45 -3.98 -18.14
CA LEU A 407 -4.17 -2.98 -17.11
C LEU A 407 -2.84 -3.29 -16.42
N ILE A 408 -1.86 -2.40 -16.54
CA ILE A 408 -0.56 -2.49 -15.87
C ILE A 408 -0.58 -1.56 -14.65
N GLY A 409 -0.47 -2.13 -13.45
CA GLY A 409 -0.56 -1.38 -12.20
C GLY A 409 -1.99 -1.24 -11.69
N VAL A 410 -2.52 -2.30 -11.08
CA VAL A 410 -3.90 -2.32 -10.56
C VAL A 410 -4.00 -1.76 -9.13
N GLY A 411 -3.48 -0.55 -8.93
CA GLY A 411 -3.53 0.15 -7.65
C GLY A 411 -4.92 0.69 -7.31
N GLY A 412 -5.03 1.42 -6.19
CA GLY A 412 -6.29 2.00 -5.73
C GLY A 412 -6.98 2.89 -6.79
N TYR A 413 -6.23 3.66 -7.58
CA TYR A 413 -6.80 4.49 -8.64
C TYR A 413 -7.38 3.63 -9.77
N ALA A 414 -6.63 2.66 -10.30
CA ALA A 414 -7.11 1.76 -11.33
C ALA A 414 -8.37 0.97 -10.91
N LYS A 415 -8.38 0.42 -9.68
CA LYS A 415 -9.54 -0.29 -9.12
C LYS A 415 -10.80 0.56 -9.04
N ASN A 416 -10.65 1.82 -8.60
CA ASN A 416 -11.79 2.69 -8.31
C ASN A 416 -12.21 3.56 -9.51
N VAL A 417 -11.33 3.77 -10.49
CA VAL A 417 -11.54 4.71 -11.60
C VAL A 417 -11.47 4.03 -12.96
N HIS A 418 -10.36 3.40 -13.33
CA HIS A 418 -10.20 2.82 -14.66
C HIS A 418 -11.12 1.62 -14.87
N VAL A 419 -11.08 0.62 -13.97
CA VAL A 419 -11.90 -0.59 -14.09
C VAL A 419 -13.38 -0.27 -14.26
N PRO A 420 -14.03 0.54 -13.39
CA PRO A 420 -15.45 0.85 -13.55
C PRO A 420 -15.77 1.71 -14.79
N ASN A 421 -14.83 2.50 -15.29
CA ASN A 421 -15.06 3.31 -16.49
C ASN A 421 -14.88 2.51 -17.78
N ILE A 422 -13.96 1.54 -17.80
CA ILE A 422 -13.77 0.61 -18.93
C ILE A 422 -14.96 -0.35 -19.03
N GLN A 423 -15.45 -0.89 -17.90
CA GLN A 423 -16.62 -1.78 -17.89
C GLN A 423 -17.93 -1.15 -18.40
N LYS A 424 -17.99 0.19 -18.51
CA LYS A 424 -19.14 0.91 -19.08
C LYS A 424 -19.05 1.07 -20.59
N LEU A 425 -17.90 0.78 -21.20
CA LEU A 425 -17.70 0.94 -22.63
C LEU A 425 -18.23 -0.28 -23.37
N GLU A 426 -18.99 -0.04 -24.42
CA GLU A 426 -19.40 -1.09 -25.35
C GLU A 426 -18.22 -1.51 -26.23
N ASN A 427 -18.12 -2.80 -26.53
CA ASN A 427 -17.08 -3.36 -27.40
C ASN A 427 -15.64 -3.13 -26.90
N VAL A 428 -15.44 -3.11 -25.58
CA VAL A 428 -14.13 -3.05 -24.91
C VAL A 428 -14.11 -4.07 -23.77
N ILE A 429 -13.04 -4.85 -23.67
CA ILE A 429 -12.92 -5.93 -22.70
C ILE A 429 -11.61 -5.81 -21.94
N ILE A 430 -11.68 -5.96 -20.61
CA ILE A 430 -10.48 -6.09 -19.78
C ILE A 430 -10.01 -7.53 -19.90
N ARG A 431 -9.00 -7.74 -20.74
CA ARG A 431 -8.46 -9.06 -21.05
C ARG A 431 -7.47 -9.52 -20.00
N ALA A 432 -6.61 -8.62 -19.54
CA ALA A 432 -5.46 -8.95 -18.72
C ALA A 432 -5.20 -7.90 -17.65
N LEU A 433 -4.67 -8.32 -16.50
CA LEU A 433 -4.27 -7.40 -15.43
C LEU A 433 -2.88 -7.76 -14.91
N SER A 434 -2.06 -6.75 -14.63
CA SER A 434 -0.71 -6.91 -14.08
C SER A 434 -0.48 -6.11 -12.80
N SER A 435 0.14 -6.78 -11.83
CA SER A 435 0.65 -6.14 -10.61
C SER A 435 1.87 -6.91 -10.12
N LYS A 436 2.89 -6.22 -9.60
CA LYS A 436 4.12 -6.86 -9.08
C LYS A 436 3.85 -7.98 -8.07
N SER A 437 2.85 -7.83 -7.20
CA SER A 437 2.50 -8.85 -6.21
C SER A 437 1.71 -10.03 -6.77
N GLY A 438 1.21 -9.96 -8.01
CA GLY A 438 0.25 -10.92 -8.60
C GLY A 438 -1.15 -10.85 -7.98
N ALA A 439 -1.23 -10.80 -6.65
CA ALA A 439 -2.44 -10.87 -5.84
C ALA A 439 -3.50 -9.82 -6.20
N THR A 440 -3.13 -8.55 -6.29
CA THR A 440 -4.09 -7.48 -6.57
C THR A 440 -4.68 -7.60 -7.98
N ALA A 441 -3.84 -7.97 -8.96
CA ALA A 441 -4.30 -8.23 -10.32
C ALA A 441 -5.27 -9.42 -10.37
N ALA A 442 -4.97 -10.52 -9.67
CA ALA A 442 -5.79 -11.72 -9.62
C ALA A 442 -7.20 -11.48 -9.03
N VAL A 443 -7.27 -10.75 -7.90
CA VAL A 443 -8.56 -10.39 -7.26
C VAL A 443 -9.44 -9.60 -8.24
N VAL A 444 -8.86 -8.62 -8.92
CA VAL A 444 -9.61 -7.80 -9.88
C VAL A 444 -9.92 -8.59 -11.16
N ALA A 445 -9.02 -9.43 -11.64
CA ALA A 445 -9.22 -10.31 -12.79
C ALA A 445 -10.43 -11.23 -12.60
N LYS A 446 -10.55 -11.88 -11.44
CA LYS A 446 -11.74 -12.68 -11.10
C LYS A 446 -13.02 -11.83 -11.11
N LYS A 447 -12.98 -10.62 -10.52
CA LYS A 447 -14.14 -9.71 -10.47
C LYS A 447 -14.62 -9.28 -11.85
N VAL A 448 -13.70 -9.01 -12.77
CA VAL A 448 -14.02 -8.52 -14.12
C VAL A 448 -14.08 -9.63 -15.17
N LYS A 449 -13.85 -10.89 -14.77
CA LYS A 449 -13.78 -12.07 -15.65
C LYS A 449 -12.74 -11.90 -16.77
N ALA A 450 -11.55 -11.40 -16.40
CA ALA A 450 -10.41 -11.29 -17.32
C ALA A 450 -9.81 -12.67 -17.62
N ALA A 451 -9.16 -12.82 -18.78
CA ALA A 451 -8.54 -14.06 -19.22
C ALA A 451 -7.37 -14.50 -18.33
N TYR A 452 -6.58 -13.54 -17.84
CA TYR A 452 -5.46 -13.84 -16.94
C TYR A 452 -5.06 -12.63 -16.09
N ALA A 453 -4.36 -12.95 -15.00
CA ALA A 453 -3.53 -12.02 -14.25
C ALA A 453 -2.06 -12.39 -14.44
N THR A 454 -1.17 -11.41 -14.33
CA THR A 454 0.28 -11.65 -14.38
C THR A 454 1.04 -10.72 -13.44
N SER A 455 2.21 -11.13 -13.01
CA SER A 455 3.18 -10.29 -12.30
C SER A 455 4.34 -9.88 -13.21
N ASP A 456 4.52 -10.57 -14.34
CA ASP A 456 5.46 -10.23 -15.40
C ASP A 456 4.76 -9.49 -16.54
N ILE A 457 5.21 -8.27 -16.82
CA ILE A 457 4.64 -7.44 -17.87
C ILE A 457 5.01 -7.99 -19.26
N SER A 458 6.13 -8.73 -19.38
CA SER A 458 6.56 -9.31 -20.65
C SER A 458 5.52 -10.30 -21.22
N GLU A 459 4.95 -11.14 -20.36
CA GLU A 459 3.85 -12.06 -20.67
C GLU A 459 2.65 -11.30 -21.25
N MET A 460 2.25 -10.19 -20.63
CA MET A 460 1.14 -9.35 -21.12
C MET A 460 1.46 -8.71 -22.46
N LEU A 461 2.66 -8.15 -22.64
CA LEU A 461 3.04 -7.47 -23.89
C LEU A 461 3.21 -8.45 -25.06
N SER A 462 3.55 -9.71 -24.78
CA SER A 462 3.64 -10.77 -25.79
C SER A 462 2.28 -11.31 -26.27
N ASP A 463 1.17 -10.97 -25.59
CA ASP A 463 -0.16 -11.46 -25.92
C ASP A 463 -0.66 -10.83 -27.24
N LYS A 464 -0.72 -11.64 -28.29
CA LYS A 464 -1.16 -11.23 -29.63
C LYS A 464 -2.63 -10.81 -29.71
N GLN A 465 -3.44 -11.17 -28.72
CA GLN A 465 -4.85 -10.77 -28.66
C GLN A 465 -5.05 -9.47 -27.86
N LEU A 466 -4.00 -8.89 -27.30
CA LEU A 466 -4.07 -7.62 -26.58
C LEU A 466 -3.81 -6.47 -27.56
N ASP A 467 -4.75 -5.53 -27.67
CA ASP A 467 -4.65 -4.38 -28.57
C ASP A 467 -4.01 -3.16 -27.89
N ALA A 468 -4.31 -2.98 -26.60
CA ALA A 468 -3.93 -1.79 -25.85
C ALA A 468 -3.62 -2.09 -24.38
N VAL A 469 -2.84 -1.20 -23.76
CA VAL A 469 -2.57 -1.21 -22.32
C VAL A 469 -2.94 0.11 -21.66
N VAL A 470 -3.44 0.03 -20.43
CA VAL A 470 -3.64 1.15 -19.51
C VAL A 470 -2.58 1.04 -18.41
N ILE A 471 -1.66 2.00 -18.36
CA ILE A 471 -0.55 2.06 -17.40
C ILE A 471 -0.94 3.01 -16.27
N SER A 472 -1.08 2.46 -15.06
CA SER A 472 -1.48 3.18 -13.83
C SER A 472 -0.51 2.90 -12.68
N THR A 473 0.78 2.77 -12.99
CA THR A 473 1.85 2.48 -12.03
C THR A 473 2.35 3.74 -11.33
N ARG A 474 3.48 3.67 -10.63
CA ARG A 474 4.13 4.85 -10.08
C ARG A 474 4.89 5.60 -11.19
N HIS A 475 5.06 6.91 -11.02
CA HIS A 475 5.50 7.83 -12.07
C HIS A 475 6.84 7.41 -12.68
N ALA A 476 7.80 7.02 -11.85
CA ALA A 476 9.15 6.63 -12.27
C ALA A 476 9.16 5.47 -13.30
N SER A 477 8.12 4.63 -13.30
CA SER A 477 8.04 3.47 -14.19
C SER A 477 7.34 3.75 -15.53
N HIS A 478 6.68 4.90 -15.69
CA HIS A 478 5.81 5.16 -16.84
C HIS A 478 6.58 5.11 -18.16
N ALA A 479 7.70 5.82 -18.28
CA ALA A 479 8.45 5.91 -19.52
C ALA A 479 8.89 4.54 -20.05
N LYS A 480 9.53 3.74 -19.19
CA LYS A 480 9.97 2.37 -19.52
C LYS A 480 8.79 1.51 -20.00
N LEU A 481 7.65 1.59 -19.33
CA LEU A 481 6.47 0.78 -19.66
C LEU A 481 5.78 1.24 -20.96
N VAL A 482 5.70 2.55 -21.19
CA VAL A 482 5.16 3.13 -22.41
C VAL A 482 6.00 2.69 -23.61
N LEU A 483 7.33 2.86 -23.53
CA LEU A 483 8.25 2.48 -24.61
C LEU A 483 8.17 0.97 -24.90
N ALA A 484 8.15 0.13 -23.86
CA ALA A 484 8.00 -1.31 -24.02
C ALA A 484 6.68 -1.70 -24.69
N ALA A 485 5.58 -1.05 -24.31
CA ALA A 485 4.26 -1.33 -24.87
C ALA A 485 4.15 -0.90 -26.35
N LEU A 486 4.62 0.29 -26.70
CA LEU A 486 4.66 0.75 -28.09
C LEU A 486 5.53 -0.16 -28.96
N SER A 487 6.72 -0.54 -28.45
CA SER A 487 7.62 -1.47 -29.14
C SER A 487 7.00 -2.86 -29.36
N ALA A 488 6.13 -3.29 -28.44
CA ALA A 488 5.37 -4.54 -28.56
C ALA A 488 4.11 -4.41 -29.45
N GLY A 489 3.94 -3.28 -30.14
CA GLY A 489 2.81 -3.04 -31.05
C GLY A 489 1.49 -2.73 -30.33
N LYS A 490 1.53 -2.25 -29.08
CA LYS A 490 0.33 -1.99 -28.26
C LYS A 490 0.00 -0.51 -28.21
N HIS A 491 -1.28 -0.16 -28.36
CA HIS A 491 -1.76 1.18 -28.04
C HIS A 491 -1.63 1.46 -26.54
N VAL A 492 -1.42 2.72 -26.16
CA VAL A 492 -1.09 3.06 -24.77
C VAL A 492 -1.99 4.17 -24.22
N PHE A 493 -2.62 3.90 -23.08
CA PHE A 493 -3.13 4.94 -22.19
C PHE A 493 -2.24 4.97 -20.94
N VAL A 494 -1.57 6.08 -20.65
CA VAL A 494 -0.69 6.20 -19.48
C VAL A 494 -1.22 7.28 -18.54
N GLU A 495 -1.32 6.98 -17.25
CA GLU A 495 -1.65 8.00 -16.25
C GLU A 495 -0.58 9.10 -16.18
N LYS A 496 -0.96 10.28 -15.71
CA LYS A 496 -0.01 11.40 -15.62
C LYS A 496 0.94 11.26 -14.43
N PRO A 497 2.16 11.82 -14.50
CA PRO A 497 2.77 12.44 -15.68
C PRO A 497 3.17 11.37 -16.71
N MET A 498 3.32 11.74 -17.98
CA MET A 498 3.72 10.77 -19.02
C MET A 498 5.11 10.17 -18.73
N ALA A 499 6.04 11.00 -18.25
CA ALA A 499 7.34 10.62 -17.73
C ALA A 499 7.81 11.66 -16.69
N ILE A 500 8.86 11.32 -15.95
CA ILE A 500 9.46 12.22 -14.94
C ILE A 500 10.54 13.14 -15.52
N THR A 501 11.02 12.90 -16.74
CA THR A 501 12.02 13.74 -17.42
C THR A 501 11.56 14.14 -18.82
N LEU A 502 12.01 15.30 -19.28
CA LEU A 502 11.78 15.72 -20.67
C LEU A 502 12.43 14.79 -21.70
N ALA A 503 13.61 14.25 -21.39
CA ALA A 503 14.31 13.33 -22.28
C ALA A 503 13.49 12.06 -22.54
N ASP A 504 12.90 11.48 -21.49
CA ASP A 504 12.01 10.33 -21.63
C ASP A 504 10.74 10.69 -22.42
N CYS A 505 10.17 11.88 -22.19
CA CYS A 505 9.02 12.34 -22.97
C CYS A 505 9.33 12.42 -24.47
N LEU A 506 10.52 12.92 -24.85
CA LEU A 506 10.94 13.02 -26.25
C LEU A 506 11.12 11.65 -26.89
N GLN A 507 11.71 10.68 -26.17
CA GLN A 507 11.81 9.30 -26.66
C GLN A 507 10.44 8.67 -26.90
N ILE A 508 9.49 8.89 -25.98
CA ILE A 508 8.11 8.41 -26.13
C ILE A 508 7.44 9.02 -27.37
N VAL A 509 7.59 10.33 -27.57
CA VAL A 509 6.98 11.00 -28.73
C VAL A 509 7.58 10.47 -30.04
N SER A 510 8.91 10.35 -30.14
CA SER A 510 9.58 9.79 -31.33
C SER A 510 9.06 8.40 -31.65
N LEU A 511 9.07 7.48 -30.68
CA LEU A 511 8.61 6.11 -30.89
C LEU A 511 7.11 6.04 -31.21
N GLN A 512 6.29 6.89 -30.60
CA GLN A 512 4.87 6.96 -30.90
C GLN A 512 4.61 7.42 -32.35
N GLN A 513 5.38 8.40 -32.84
CA GLN A 513 5.30 8.87 -34.23
C GLN A 513 5.79 7.79 -35.21
N GLU A 514 6.91 7.12 -34.91
CA GLU A 514 7.47 6.04 -35.72
C GLU A 514 6.51 4.83 -35.85
N THR A 515 5.85 4.46 -34.76
CA THR A 515 4.92 3.31 -34.73
C THR A 515 3.52 3.65 -35.26
N GLY A 516 3.13 4.92 -35.26
CA GLY A 516 1.77 5.36 -35.59
C GLY A 516 0.69 4.89 -34.60
N LEU A 517 1.08 4.28 -33.48
CA LEU A 517 0.15 3.77 -32.48
C LEU A 517 -0.48 4.91 -31.68
N VAL A 518 -1.76 4.77 -31.36
CA VAL A 518 -2.45 5.68 -30.45
C VAL A 518 -1.82 5.66 -29.05
N LEU A 519 -1.37 6.84 -28.59
CA LEU A 519 -1.01 7.10 -27.20
C LEU A 519 -1.90 8.19 -26.61
N ARG A 520 -2.38 7.97 -25.39
CA ARG A 520 -3.07 8.99 -24.58
C ARG A 520 -2.48 9.10 -23.19
N VAL A 521 -2.29 10.33 -22.73
CA VAL A 521 -1.94 10.66 -21.35
C VAL A 521 -3.23 10.91 -20.56
N GLY A 522 -3.25 10.54 -19.28
CA GLY A 522 -4.39 10.62 -18.35
C GLY A 522 -4.88 12.03 -18.02
N PHE A 523 -4.83 12.99 -18.95
CA PHE A 523 -5.34 14.35 -18.80
C PHE A 523 -6.87 14.42 -18.96
N ASN A 524 -7.56 13.78 -18.02
CA ASN A 524 -9.02 13.62 -18.01
C ASN A 524 -9.81 14.94 -18.06
N ARG A 525 -9.23 16.06 -17.60
CA ARG A 525 -9.89 17.37 -17.50
C ARG A 525 -10.40 17.90 -18.84
N ARG A 526 -9.70 17.62 -19.95
CA ARG A 526 -10.13 17.95 -21.32
C ARG A 526 -11.51 17.39 -21.69
N PHE A 527 -11.93 16.34 -20.99
CA PHE A 527 -13.18 15.61 -21.23
C PHE A 527 -14.25 15.90 -20.18
N SER A 528 -14.02 16.85 -19.28
CA SER A 528 -15.08 17.31 -18.37
C SER A 528 -16.12 18.11 -19.15
N PRO A 529 -17.43 17.81 -19.01
CA PRO A 529 -18.49 18.60 -19.63
C PRO A 529 -18.43 20.08 -19.24
N TYR A 530 -17.96 20.40 -18.04
CA TYR A 530 -17.81 21.78 -17.57
C TYR A 530 -16.72 22.52 -18.34
N LEU A 531 -15.55 21.89 -18.51
CA LEU A 531 -14.39 22.50 -19.16
C LEU A 531 -14.54 22.54 -20.68
N GLN A 532 -15.21 21.54 -21.28
CA GLN A 532 -15.59 21.58 -22.70
C GLN A 532 -16.56 22.73 -22.98
N GLU A 533 -17.56 22.92 -22.12
CA GLU A 533 -18.50 24.03 -22.26
C GLU A 533 -17.82 25.38 -22.09
N MET A 534 -16.89 25.48 -21.12
CA MET A 534 -16.07 26.67 -20.90
C MET A 534 -15.24 27.04 -22.14
N LYS A 535 -14.51 26.06 -22.71
CA LYS A 535 -13.72 26.28 -23.94
C LYS A 535 -14.62 26.69 -25.11
N ARG A 536 -15.74 25.97 -25.31
CA ARG A 536 -16.70 26.21 -26.41
C ARG A 536 -17.31 27.61 -26.34
N ALA A 537 -17.78 28.02 -25.17
CA ALA A 537 -18.55 29.27 -25.03
C ALA A 537 -17.68 30.52 -25.11
N VAL A 538 -16.43 30.50 -24.63
CA VAL A 538 -15.47 31.60 -24.84
C VAL A 538 -15.05 31.69 -26.31
N GLY A 539 -14.85 30.55 -26.97
CA GLY A 539 -14.53 30.46 -28.39
C GLY A 539 -13.04 30.58 -28.69
N ILE A 540 -12.72 30.89 -29.95
CA ILE A 540 -11.34 31.01 -30.48
C ILE A 540 -10.76 32.41 -30.27
N GLY A 541 -9.45 32.57 -30.41
CA GLY A 541 -8.74 33.84 -30.25
C GLY A 541 -8.08 34.01 -28.89
N ARG A 542 -7.57 35.23 -28.62
CA ARG A 542 -6.77 35.55 -27.43
C ARG A 542 -7.57 35.38 -26.14
N LYS A 543 -6.98 34.70 -25.18
CA LYS A 543 -7.59 34.37 -23.89
C LYS A 543 -6.69 34.70 -22.71
N LEU A 544 -7.34 34.92 -21.56
CA LEU A 544 -6.71 34.88 -20.25
C LEU A 544 -7.34 33.74 -19.45
N PHE A 545 -6.52 32.88 -18.86
CA PHE A 545 -7.00 31.74 -18.06
C PHE A 545 -6.39 31.73 -16.67
N ASN A 546 -7.21 31.84 -15.64
CA ASN A 546 -6.77 31.76 -14.24
C ASN A 546 -7.20 30.42 -13.64
N VAL A 547 -6.25 29.75 -12.99
CA VAL A 547 -6.43 28.46 -12.35
C VAL A 547 -5.96 28.52 -10.90
N ARG A 548 -6.81 28.14 -9.97
CA ARG A 548 -6.45 27.92 -8.56
C ARG A 548 -6.68 26.46 -8.19
N VAL A 549 -5.64 25.86 -7.63
CA VAL A 549 -5.64 24.48 -7.14
C VAL A 549 -5.25 24.49 -5.67
N ASN A 550 -6.22 24.16 -4.81
CA ASN A 550 -6.02 24.04 -3.37
C ASN A 550 -6.12 22.56 -2.95
N VAL A 551 -4.97 21.91 -2.77
CA VAL A 551 -4.90 20.47 -2.53
C VAL A 551 -4.79 20.10 -1.05
N GLY A 552 -4.61 21.07 -0.16
CA GLY A 552 -4.32 20.86 1.25
C GLY A 552 -2.96 20.17 1.49
N GLN A 553 -2.55 20.11 2.76
CA GLN A 553 -1.36 19.36 3.16
C GLN A 553 -1.60 17.85 2.99
N VAL A 554 -0.62 17.16 2.41
CA VAL A 554 -0.59 15.70 2.29
C VAL A 554 0.61 15.23 3.08
N GLY A 555 0.40 14.27 3.98
CA GLY A 555 1.45 13.68 4.81
C GLY A 555 2.40 12.78 4.02
N ASN A 556 2.81 11.66 4.61
CA ASN A 556 3.74 10.71 3.98
C ASN A 556 3.07 9.98 2.80
N HIS A 557 3.36 10.40 1.57
CA HIS A 557 2.80 9.83 0.34
C HIS A 557 3.92 9.42 -0.62
N TRP A 558 3.76 8.30 -1.33
CA TRP A 558 4.81 7.70 -2.17
C TRP A 558 5.33 8.65 -3.26
N SER A 559 4.51 9.58 -3.74
CA SER A 559 4.93 10.56 -4.77
C SER A 559 5.86 11.64 -4.22
N ASN A 560 6.06 11.71 -2.90
CA ASN A 560 6.91 12.70 -2.24
C ASN A 560 8.35 12.18 -2.13
N THR A 561 8.89 11.61 -3.22
CA THR A 561 10.31 11.31 -3.38
C THR A 561 10.87 11.98 -4.65
N VAL A 562 12.18 12.19 -4.70
CA VAL A 562 12.87 12.71 -5.89
C VAL A 562 12.65 11.79 -7.10
N GLU A 563 12.72 10.47 -6.87
CA GLU A 563 12.51 9.45 -7.90
C GLU A 563 11.12 9.55 -8.56
N GLU A 564 10.10 10.01 -7.82
CA GLU A 564 8.72 10.12 -8.31
C GLU A 564 8.36 11.54 -8.82
N GLY A 565 9.32 12.47 -8.81
CA GLY A 565 9.20 13.82 -9.37
C GLY A 565 8.42 14.84 -8.54
N GLY A 566 7.96 14.46 -7.34
CA GLY A 566 7.17 15.36 -6.48
C GLY A 566 5.78 15.70 -7.03
N ARG A 567 5.06 16.61 -6.35
CA ARG A 567 3.66 16.90 -6.66
C ARG A 567 3.42 17.91 -7.77
N LEU A 568 4.35 18.82 -8.04
CA LEU A 568 4.17 19.76 -9.15
C LEU A 568 4.20 19.00 -10.49
N LEU A 569 5.16 18.09 -10.66
CA LEU A 569 5.20 17.19 -11.81
C LEU A 569 4.13 16.09 -11.72
N GLY A 570 3.87 15.56 -10.53
CA GLY A 570 2.90 14.49 -10.34
C GLY A 570 1.44 14.91 -10.50
N GLU A 571 1.05 16.11 -10.08
CA GLU A 571 -0.35 16.59 -10.08
C GLU A 571 -0.51 17.92 -10.83
N GLY A 572 0.44 18.85 -10.67
CA GLY A 572 0.44 20.15 -11.32
C GLY A 572 0.35 20.08 -12.86
N VAL A 573 0.98 19.06 -13.47
CA VAL A 573 0.92 18.77 -14.92
C VAL A 573 -0.49 18.71 -15.48
N HIS A 574 -1.49 18.30 -14.69
CA HIS A 574 -2.89 18.32 -15.14
C HIS A 574 -3.36 19.71 -15.55
N PHE A 575 -2.85 20.74 -14.88
CA PHE A 575 -3.28 22.12 -15.06
C PHE A 575 -2.46 22.84 -16.12
N PHE A 576 -1.20 22.45 -16.32
CA PHE A 576 -0.39 22.89 -17.45
C PHE A 576 -0.93 22.33 -18.78
N ASP A 577 -1.26 21.04 -18.80
CA ASP A 577 -1.97 20.43 -19.93
C ASP A 577 -3.30 21.15 -20.22
N LEU A 578 -4.11 21.37 -19.18
CA LEU A 578 -5.40 22.02 -19.33
C LEU A 578 -5.26 23.45 -19.85
N ALA A 579 -4.27 24.20 -19.37
CA ALA A 579 -3.99 25.55 -19.84
C ALA A 579 -3.65 25.54 -21.35
N ASN A 580 -2.72 24.68 -21.78
CA ASN A 580 -2.39 24.55 -23.21
C ASN A 580 -3.60 24.17 -24.05
N TRP A 581 -4.38 23.20 -23.57
CA TRP A 581 -5.61 22.80 -24.26
C TRP A 581 -6.64 23.92 -24.30
N MET A 582 -6.79 24.75 -23.28
CA MET A 582 -7.71 25.90 -23.32
C MET A 582 -7.26 26.97 -24.32
N MET A 583 -5.95 27.22 -24.41
CA MET A 583 -5.40 28.23 -25.30
C MET A 583 -5.45 27.81 -26.77
N ASP A 584 -5.14 26.54 -27.07
CA ASP A 584 -5.11 25.97 -28.42
C ASP A 584 -3.91 26.46 -29.28
N CYS A 585 -2.81 26.80 -28.62
CA CYS A 585 -1.55 27.27 -29.23
C CYS A 585 -0.35 26.91 -28.35
N ASN A 586 0.88 27.05 -28.86
CA ASN A 586 2.07 26.63 -28.11
C ASN A 586 2.48 27.67 -27.05
N PRO A 587 3.01 27.22 -25.90
CA PRO A 587 3.59 28.10 -24.90
C PRO A 587 4.97 28.61 -25.37
N VAL A 588 5.24 29.89 -25.14
CA VAL A 588 6.49 30.58 -25.53
C VAL A 588 7.37 30.87 -24.32
N THR A 589 6.80 31.30 -23.20
CA THR A 589 7.57 31.57 -21.98
C THR A 589 6.83 31.17 -20.72
N VAL A 590 7.60 30.73 -19.71
CA VAL A 590 7.10 30.39 -18.37
C VAL A 590 7.84 31.22 -17.32
N SER A 591 7.09 31.81 -16.40
CA SER A 591 7.60 32.48 -15.21
C SER A 591 6.98 31.86 -13.97
N ALA A 592 7.76 31.59 -12.92
CA ALA A 592 7.24 31.00 -11.70
C ALA A 592 7.87 31.60 -10.43
N GLN A 593 7.08 31.60 -9.36
CA GLN A 593 7.50 31.98 -8.01
C GLN A 593 6.97 30.95 -7.02
N PHE A 594 7.82 30.49 -6.10
CA PHE A 594 7.44 29.57 -5.04
C PHE A 594 7.28 30.31 -3.72
N LEU A 595 6.32 29.87 -2.92
CA LEU A 595 6.16 30.37 -1.55
C LEU A 595 7.21 29.71 -0.66
N GLY A 596 8.16 30.49 -0.16
CA GLY A 596 9.23 30.04 0.72
C GLY A 596 10.45 29.52 -0.04
N GLU A 597 10.99 28.38 0.39
CA GLU A 597 12.17 27.77 -0.23
C GLU A 597 11.85 27.22 -1.64
N VAL A 598 12.83 27.33 -2.54
CA VAL A 598 12.68 26.88 -3.93
C VAL A 598 13.02 25.40 -4.09
N ASN A 599 13.99 24.90 -3.33
CA ASN A 599 14.49 23.52 -3.41
C ASN A 599 13.65 22.55 -2.56
N VAL A 600 12.34 22.58 -2.77
CA VAL A 600 11.38 21.71 -2.09
C VAL A 600 10.71 20.80 -3.11
N LEU A 601 10.46 19.55 -2.71
CA LEU A 601 9.86 18.57 -3.61
C LEU A 601 8.39 18.87 -3.96
N ASN A 602 7.70 19.57 -3.06
CA ASN A 602 6.27 19.86 -3.17
C ASN A 602 6.00 21.36 -3.01
N PRO A 603 6.41 22.19 -3.98
CA PRO A 603 6.31 23.64 -3.86
C PRO A 603 4.86 24.11 -3.91
N ASN A 604 4.61 25.20 -3.17
CA ASN A 604 3.45 26.05 -3.39
C ASN A 604 3.85 27.04 -4.48
N ALA A 605 3.21 26.98 -5.64
CA ALA A 605 3.68 27.65 -6.85
C ALA A 605 2.65 28.61 -7.44
N SER A 606 3.12 29.76 -7.90
CA SER A 606 2.40 30.64 -8.84
C SER A 606 3.16 30.63 -10.16
N VAL A 607 2.51 30.18 -11.23
CA VAL A 607 3.11 29.98 -12.56
C VAL A 607 2.33 30.75 -13.61
N THR A 608 3.02 31.56 -14.41
CA THR A 608 2.44 32.28 -15.56
C THR A 608 3.05 31.75 -16.86
N ILE A 609 2.18 31.43 -17.82
CA ILE A 609 2.53 30.90 -19.14
C ILE A 609 2.04 31.91 -20.19
N ARG A 610 2.92 32.31 -21.11
CA ARG A 610 2.57 33.13 -22.29
C ARG A 610 2.60 32.28 -23.54
N TYR A 611 1.68 32.51 -24.46
CA TYR A 611 1.50 31.72 -25.68
C TYR A 611 1.76 32.54 -26.95
N GLU A 612 1.91 31.86 -28.08
CA GLU A 612 2.26 32.46 -29.38
C GLU A 612 1.27 33.54 -29.85
N ASP A 613 -0.02 33.33 -29.62
CA ASP A 613 -1.07 34.27 -30.03
C ASP A 613 -1.19 35.49 -29.08
N GLY A 614 -0.38 35.52 -28.01
CA GLY A 614 -0.41 36.52 -26.95
C GLY A 614 -1.33 36.17 -25.77
N SER A 615 -1.96 34.99 -25.78
CA SER A 615 -2.74 34.50 -24.64
C SER A 615 -1.87 34.26 -23.41
N ILE A 616 -2.50 34.29 -22.23
CA ILE A 616 -1.82 34.08 -20.94
C ILE A 616 -2.63 33.11 -20.08
N ALA A 617 -1.92 32.19 -19.40
CA ALA A 617 -2.49 31.37 -18.35
C ALA A 617 -1.73 31.57 -17.03
N ASN A 618 -2.47 31.67 -15.92
CA ASN A 618 -1.94 31.75 -14.57
C ASN A 618 -2.41 30.53 -13.77
N VAL A 619 -1.47 29.79 -13.17
CA VAL A 619 -1.74 28.59 -12.37
C VAL A 619 -1.17 28.78 -10.97
N VAL A 620 -2.06 28.81 -9.98
CA VAL A 620 -1.71 28.79 -8.56
C VAL A 620 -1.95 27.39 -8.02
N TYR A 621 -0.89 26.73 -7.58
CA TYR A 621 -0.93 25.42 -6.94
C TYR A 621 -0.51 25.55 -5.47
N THR A 622 -1.42 25.25 -4.54
CA THR A 622 -1.18 25.49 -3.11
C THR A 622 -1.72 24.40 -2.19
N THR A 623 -0.99 24.19 -1.09
CA THR A 623 -1.32 23.31 0.04
C THR A 623 -1.68 24.10 1.30
N VAL A 624 -1.52 25.43 1.32
CA VAL A 624 -1.70 26.26 2.53
C VAL A 624 -3.14 26.75 2.72
N GLY A 625 -4.02 26.54 1.74
CA GLY A 625 -5.43 26.92 1.82
C GLY A 625 -6.28 25.92 2.63
N HIS A 626 -7.33 26.41 3.28
CA HIS A 626 -8.30 25.55 3.96
C HIS A 626 -9.12 24.74 2.94
N THR A 627 -9.27 23.42 3.15
CA THR A 627 -9.90 22.50 2.18
C THR A 627 -11.40 22.79 1.95
N GLY A 628 -12.05 23.49 2.87
CA GLY A 628 -13.43 23.98 2.71
C GLY A 628 -13.64 24.95 1.55
N LEU A 629 -12.58 25.58 1.03
CA LEU A 629 -12.65 26.47 -0.14
C LEU A 629 -12.96 25.73 -1.45
N GLY A 630 -12.83 24.40 -1.48
CA GLY A 630 -12.89 23.61 -2.70
C GLY A 630 -11.53 23.50 -3.40
N LYS A 631 -11.39 22.45 -4.21
CA LYS A 631 -10.08 22.05 -4.75
C LYS A 631 -9.68 22.81 -6.01
N GLU A 632 -10.56 22.89 -7.00
CA GLU A 632 -10.22 23.40 -8.34
C GLU A 632 -11.15 24.56 -8.72
N HIS A 633 -10.58 25.70 -9.10
CA HIS A 633 -11.33 26.89 -9.53
C HIS A 633 -10.70 27.46 -10.80
N PHE A 634 -11.53 27.81 -11.77
CA PHE A 634 -11.10 28.20 -13.11
C PHE A 634 -11.86 29.42 -13.61
N GLU A 635 -11.16 30.35 -14.25
CA GLU A 635 -11.75 31.51 -14.91
C GLU A 635 -11.15 31.66 -16.30
N LEU A 636 -11.98 31.78 -17.33
CA LEU A 636 -11.55 31.93 -18.72
C LEU A 636 -12.21 33.18 -19.31
N PHE A 637 -11.39 34.06 -19.86
CA PHE A 637 -11.78 35.33 -20.46
C PHE A 637 -11.37 35.35 -21.92
N GLY A 638 -12.22 35.90 -22.78
CA GLY A 638 -11.92 36.11 -24.20
C GLY A 638 -13.15 36.60 -24.97
N ASN A 639 -12.97 37.40 -26.02
CA ASN A 639 -14.06 37.88 -26.89
C ASN A 639 -15.21 38.60 -26.17
N GLY A 640 -14.93 39.35 -25.09
CA GLY A 640 -15.96 39.98 -24.26
C GLY A 640 -16.79 39.00 -23.43
N ARG A 641 -16.37 37.74 -23.34
CA ARG A 641 -17.00 36.66 -22.60
C ARG A 641 -16.13 36.23 -21.44
N SER A 642 -16.77 35.86 -20.34
CA SER A 642 -16.08 35.34 -19.15
C SER A 642 -16.84 34.16 -18.59
N ILE A 643 -16.13 33.11 -18.20
CA ILE A 643 -16.72 31.92 -17.59
C ILE A 643 -15.95 31.56 -16.34
N VAL A 644 -16.67 31.30 -15.26
CA VAL A 644 -16.13 30.86 -13.97
C VAL A 644 -16.64 29.45 -13.69
N MET A 645 -15.74 28.53 -13.35
CA MET A 645 -16.06 27.17 -12.95
C MET A 645 -15.46 26.87 -11.58
N ASP A 646 -16.30 26.41 -10.67
CA ASP A 646 -15.90 26.07 -9.30
C ASP A 646 -16.17 24.59 -8.99
N ASP A 647 -15.07 23.85 -8.81
CA ASP A 647 -14.96 22.47 -8.31
C ASP A 647 -15.96 21.48 -8.95
N TYR A 648 -16.28 21.67 -10.24
CA TYR A 648 -17.25 20.88 -11.01
C TYR A 648 -18.62 20.80 -10.33
N LYS A 649 -18.96 21.83 -9.55
CA LYS A 649 -20.24 22.03 -8.87
C LYS A 649 -21.03 23.15 -9.54
N MET A 650 -20.34 24.17 -10.02
CA MET A 650 -20.95 25.39 -10.53
C MET A 650 -20.20 25.90 -11.77
N ILE A 651 -20.96 26.45 -12.72
CA ILE A 651 -20.46 27.22 -13.86
C ILE A 651 -21.29 28.50 -13.97
N LYS A 652 -20.63 29.65 -14.11
CA LYS A 652 -21.23 30.96 -14.33
C LYS A 652 -20.65 31.55 -15.60
N SER A 653 -21.48 32.20 -16.41
CA SER A 653 -21.05 32.86 -17.64
C SER A 653 -21.50 34.31 -17.67
N PHE A 654 -20.71 35.13 -18.34
CA PHE A 654 -20.93 36.55 -18.56
C PHE A 654 -20.65 36.86 -20.03
N GLY A 655 -21.52 37.66 -20.66
CA GLY A 655 -21.41 37.97 -22.09
C GLY A 655 -21.66 36.78 -23.05
N CYS A 656 -22.05 35.60 -22.52
CA CYS A 656 -22.38 34.41 -23.30
C CYS A 656 -23.34 33.48 -22.55
N GLY A 657 -24.05 32.63 -23.31
CA GLY A 657 -24.88 31.56 -22.76
C GLY A 657 -24.07 30.27 -22.58
N VAL A 658 -24.30 29.57 -21.47
CA VAL A 658 -23.76 28.23 -21.22
C VAL A 658 -24.87 27.22 -20.97
N ALA A 659 -24.75 26.04 -21.56
CA ALA A 659 -25.57 24.89 -21.23
C ALA A 659 -25.15 24.35 -19.86
N ALA A 660 -25.89 24.68 -18.81
CA ALA A 660 -25.57 24.22 -17.45
C ALA A 660 -25.51 22.68 -17.40
N PRO A 661 -24.35 22.05 -17.08
CA PRO A 661 -24.21 20.60 -17.06
C PRO A 661 -24.81 19.98 -15.79
N ARG A 662 -26.08 20.30 -15.46
CA ARG A 662 -26.77 19.93 -14.21
C ARG A 662 -26.80 18.41 -13.96
N LYS A 663 -26.77 17.59 -15.02
CA LYS A 663 -26.76 16.13 -14.96
C LYS A 663 -25.39 15.51 -14.59
N TYR A 664 -24.31 16.29 -14.62
CA TYR A 664 -22.93 15.77 -14.56
C TYR A 664 -22.14 16.26 -13.35
N LYS A 665 -22.77 16.43 -12.19
CA LYS A 665 -22.10 16.90 -10.96
C LYS A 665 -20.81 16.12 -10.71
N LYS A 666 -19.69 16.84 -10.48
CA LYS A 666 -18.35 16.28 -10.18
C LYS A 666 -17.72 15.43 -11.29
N ASN A 667 -18.24 15.49 -12.52
CA ASN A 667 -17.64 14.80 -13.66
C ASN A 667 -16.36 15.51 -14.14
N LYS A 668 -15.19 14.93 -13.81
CA LYS A 668 -13.88 15.43 -14.23
C LYS A 668 -13.39 14.83 -15.56
N GLY A 669 -14.21 14.05 -16.26
CA GLY A 669 -13.89 13.55 -17.60
C GLY A 669 -13.16 12.22 -17.70
N GLN A 670 -13.00 11.45 -16.60
CA GLN A 670 -12.26 10.18 -16.64
C GLN A 670 -12.86 9.15 -17.62
N HIS A 671 -14.18 9.02 -17.63
CA HIS A 671 -14.86 8.15 -18.59
C HIS A 671 -14.70 8.66 -20.04
N GLY A 672 -14.79 9.97 -20.25
CA GLY A 672 -14.61 10.57 -21.57
C GLY A 672 -13.21 10.36 -22.15
N ALA A 673 -12.17 10.41 -21.30
CA ALA A 673 -10.79 10.15 -21.72
C ALA A 673 -10.59 8.72 -22.23
N ILE A 674 -11.07 7.71 -21.51
CA ILE A 674 -10.94 6.31 -21.93
C ILE A 674 -11.84 6.02 -23.14
N LEU A 675 -13.04 6.62 -23.20
CA LEU A 675 -13.92 6.52 -24.36
C LEU A 675 -13.25 7.08 -25.63
N GLU A 676 -12.62 8.26 -25.54
CA GLU A 676 -11.88 8.84 -26.66
C GLU A 676 -10.72 7.95 -27.08
N PHE A 677 -9.92 7.43 -26.14
CA PHE A 677 -8.86 6.47 -26.44
C PHE A 677 -9.37 5.25 -27.21
N SER A 678 -10.48 4.65 -26.77
CA SER A 678 -11.08 3.49 -27.45
C SER A 678 -11.58 3.82 -28.87
N ARG A 679 -12.06 5.06 -29.09
CA ARG A 679 -12.51 5.53 -30.41
C ARG A 679 -11.35 5.83 -31.34
N ALA A 680 -10.28 6.43 -30.82
CA ALA A 680 -9.07 6.74 -31.59
C ALA A 680 -8.42 5.46 -32.14
N ILE A 681 -8.43 4.37 -31.38
CA ILE A 681 -7.93 3.07 -31.86
C ILE A 681 -8.80 2.54 -33.00
N LYS A 682 -10.13 2.62 -32.87
CA LYS A 682 -11.06 2.04 -33.86
C LYS A 682 -11.18 2.87 -35.13
N ASN A 683 -11.15 4.19 -35.01
CA ASN A 683 -11.51 5.11 -36.08
C ASN A 683 -10.32 5.92 -36.61
N GLY A 684 -9.13 5.75 -36.03
CA GLY A 684 -7.94 6.56 -36.29
C GLY A 684 -7.80 7.75 -35.33
N ASP A 685 -6.56 8.18 -35.13
CA ASP A 685 -6.23 9.33 -34.27
C ASP A 685 -6.59 10.64 -34.98
N GLY A 686 -7.81 11.12 -34.78
CA GLY A 686 -8.29 12.41 -35.31
C GLY A 686 -7.67 13.65 -34.64
N GLY A 687 -6.57 13.51 -33.90
CA GLY A 687 -5.79 14.62 -33.33
C GLY A 687 -6.40 15.35 -32.12
N GLY A 688 -7.64 15.02 -31.73
CA GLY A 688 -8.36 15.73 -30.66
C GLY A 688 -8.07 15.28 -29.21
N GLY A 689 -7.26 14.23 -29.03
CA GLY A 689 -6.99 13.63 -27.72
C GLY A 689 -5.81 14.24 -26.95
N ALA A 690 -5.60 13.78 -25.71
CA ALA A 690 -4.41 14.09 -24.93
C ALA A 690 -3.22 13.22 -25.36
N ASN A 691 -2.64 13.48 -26.52
CA ASN A 691 -1.59 12.66 -27.13
C ASN A 691 -0.21 12.78 -26.43
N ALA A 692 0.83 12.14 -26.98
CA ALA A 692 2.19 12.17 -26.43
C ALA A 692 2.76 13.61 -26.36
N VAL A 693 2.48 14.44 -27.38
CA VAL A 693 2.91 15.84 -27.43
C VAL A 693 2.29 16.67 -26.29
N ALA A 694 1.03 16.38 -25.92
CA ALA A 694 0.43 16.99 -24.73
C ALA A 694 1.19 16.65 -23.44
N GLY A 695 1.62 15.39 -23.30
CA GLY A 695 2.49 14.95 -22.20
C GLY A 695 3.82 15.69 -22.17
N LEU A 696 4.47 15.81 -23.33
CA LEU A 696 5.73 16.52 -23.51
C LEU A 696 5.62 17.98 -23.04
N TRP A 697 4.60 18.70 -23.53
CA TRP A 697 4.39 20.10 -23.16
C TRP A 697 4.11 20.29 -21.66
N ALA A 698 3.29 19.44 -21.05
CA ALA A 698 2.99 19.53 -19.63
C ALA A 698 4.24 19.32 -18.76
N THR A 699 5.10 18.36 -19.13
CA THR A 699 6.40 18.14 -18.47
C THR A 699 7.35 19.32 -18.72
N ALA A 700 7.46 19.81 -19.95
CA ALA A 700 8.33 20.94 -20.30
C ALA A 700 7.96 22.23 -19.53
N ILE A 701 6.67 22.53 -19.40
CA ILE A 701 6.20 23.67 -18.60
C ILE A 701 6.56 23.49 -17.12
N THR A 702 6.50 22.26 -16.60
CA THR A 702 6.89 21.98 -15.22
C THR A 702 8.38 22.22 -15.01
N GLU A 703 9.24 21.71 -15.88
CA GLU A 703 10.69 21.95 -15.82
C GLU A 703 11.02 23.44 -15.96
N ALA A 704 10.35 24.15 -16.86
CA ALA A 704 10.50 25.58 -17.03
C ALA A 704 10.08 26.36 -15.77
N ALA A 705 8.99 25.94 -15.09
CA ALA A 705 8.54 26.55 -13.85
C ALA A 705 9.54 26.33 -12.71
N LEU A 706 10.08 25.12 -12.55
CA LEU A 706 11.11 24.81 -11.57
C LEU A 706 12.36 25.68 -11.80
N LYS A 707 12.87 25.69 -13.03
CA LYS A 707 14.04 26.49 -13.42
C LYS A 707 13.80 27.99 -13.28
N SER A 708 12.59 28.46 -13.57
CA SER A 708 12.21 29.86 -13.39
C SER A 708 12.27 30.28 -11.94
N ALA A 709 11.73 29.46 -11.03
CA ALA A 709 11.75 29.72 -9.60
C ALA A 709 13.19 29.68 -9.04
N GLU A 710 14.01 28.72 -9.50
CA GLU A 710 15.43 28.58 -9.09
C GLU A 710 16.28 29.78 -9.53
N THR A 711 16.09 30.24 -10.76
CA THR A 711 16.91 31.31 -11.35
C THR A 711 16.33 32.71 -11.15
N ASN A 712 15.10 32.80 -10.66
CA ASN A 712 14.30 34.02 -10.57
C ASN A 712 14.20 34.77 -11.92
N ARG A 713 14.03 34.02 -13.02
CA ARG A 713 13.96 34.54 -14.39
C ARG A 713 12.83 33.89 -15.16
N THR A 714 12.25 34.61 -16.12
CA THR A 714 11.37 34.02 -17.12
C THR A 714 12.18 33.10 -18.05
N ILE A 715 11.66 31.91 -18.30
CA ILE A 715 12.27 30.89 -19.14
C ILE A 715 11.59 30.88 -20.51
N ASP A 716 12.39 30.97 -21.56
CA ASP A 716 11.95 30.74 -22.93
C ASP A 716 11.80 29.23 -23.18
N MET A 717 10.66 28.80 -23.70
CA MET A 717 10.39 27.39 -23.98
C MET A 717 11.33 26.83 -25.05
N ALA A 718 11.80 27.64 -26.00
CA ALA A 718 12.80 27.21 -26.98
C ALA A 718 14.12 26.79 -26.30
N PHE A 719 14.49 27.40 -25.17
CA PHE A 719 15.69 27.02 -24.42
C PHE A 719 15.57 25.66 -23.74
N ILE A 720 14.38 25.31 -23.25
CA ILE A 720 14.10 23.99 -22.64
C ILE A 720 14.32 22.87 -23.65
N PHE A 721 14.00 23.14 -24.92
CA PHE A 721 14.15 22.18 -26.00
C PHE A 721 15.53 22.20 -26.67
N ASN A 722 16.20 23.35 -26.74
CA ASN A 722 17.55 23.46 -27.33
C ASN A 722 18.65 22.75 -26.52
N THR A 723 18.43 22.49 -25.23
CA THR A 723 19.31 21.60 -24.45
C THR A 723 19.25 20.14 -24.89
N THR A 724 18.31 19.79 -25.79
CA THR A 724 18.07 18.42 -26.26
C THR A 724 18.08 18.42 -27.79
N LYS A 725 19.17 17.97 -28.43
CA LYS A 725 19.43 18.08 -29.90
C LYS A 725 18.37 17.47 -30.85
N GLN A 726 17.23 16.95 -30.38
CA GLN A 726 16.23 16.21 -31.15
C GLN A 726 14.91 16.96 -31.43
N VAL A 727 14.72 18.20 -30.96
CA VAL A 727 13.35 18.75 -30.84
C VAL A 727 12.77 19.35 -32.12
N SER A 728 13.57 19.93 -33.01
CA SER A 728 13.05 20.68 -34.17
C SER A 728 12.34 19.82 -35.24
N ALA A 729 12.42 18.49 -35.14
CA ALA A 729 11.71 17.57 -36.03
C ALA A 729 10.45 16.95 -35.39
N ILE A 730 10.28 17.13 -34.06
CA ILE A 730 9.25 16.46 -33.25
C ILE A 730 8.06 17.40 -32.94
N LEU A 731 8.35 18.68 -32.71
CA LEU A 731 7.37 19.76 -32.57
C LEU A 731 7.10 20.42 -33.93
#